data_AF-A0A3G8MCM5-F1
#
_entry.id   AF-A0A3G8MCM5-F1
#
_cell.length_a   1.000
_cell.length_b   1.000
_cell.length_c   1.000
_cell.angle_alpha   90.00
_cell.angle_beta   90.00
_cell.angle_gamma   90.00
#
_symmetry.space_group_name_H-M   'P 1'
#
loop_
_entity.id
_entity.type
_entity.pdbx_description
1 polymer ?
#
loop_
_entity_poly.entity_id
_entity_poly.type
_entity_poly.pdbx_seq_one_letter_code
_entity_poly.pdbx_strand_id
1 'polypeptide(L)'
;MHKPIDPSENWSALTANAALQHFGSSGAGLSDDEAARRLAQFGPNRLPMAKRRSALVRFVLQFHNVLIYVLLAASAGTAFLKDWVDAGVILAAVVINAIIGFIQEGKAEQALDAVRNMLSLHATVIRGERRFVVEAETLVPGDIVFLQSGDKVPADLRLIRVKTLQIQEAALTGESAPVDKQETPVSPEALLGDRASMAYSGTVVTYGQGTGVVVATGMKTEIGRISAMLSEVEELTTPLLQQMGKFGRWLSVIILAVSSAVFAIGAWIWNFPVSDMYMAAVGVAVAAIPEGLPTVITVTLAIGVQRMAQRNAIIRRLPAVETLGAVTTICSDKTGTLTRNELTVRTVVTADSVFETSGVGYDPHGDFTENGKTVSVEERANLVEALRAAAMCNDAVLNERDGVWGVDGDPTEGALLAGALKAGLDVPRELKERPRTDEIPFEAQHRFMATLHHDHSGNGFIFVKGAPERLLEMCFWQREPGGAQRPLDADFWLRHIGDIAAKGQRVLGVAAKQAPAGHCELAFGDVERDLTFLGLFGLIDPPRAEAVAAIRECVDAGIGVKMITGDHVATAAAIARELGLPNPERALTGRDLDKLSQEELDATVRDATVFARTSPEHKLRLVKSLQSQGHIVAMTGDGVNDAPALKRADIGIAMGVKGTEAAKEAAEMVLADDNFASIVQAVREGRAVYDNLKKTIMYMLPISGSQAMTIVAAVVMGEALPITPIQILWVNLVDGVTLGLALAFLAADPDIMDRPPRPPKEPIVSRYFMWRIAFVSFVALVATFGLYEWATARGASVETARTVAVNTLVACGIGYIFSVRRLTASSLSLDGIFGSRSVLVAVSLIVVFQALFTYAPWMQALFGTTALGLDSWTNIIAAGVTLFAVAELEKAVRRYRSRADRRPAQRVSKGSWAPQGALGALALFAIAGGWLLFSVFGGGAVVTAQGVVSPAAVTPVLAQAAGVVQAVHCDRGTKVAKGQLCAKLDPRPFETAIDREKTALAAADAELVQSRAGFASAQADLERKTALSQRRAISRKALDAARRTVTRAQARVSEAEAALAKRQAALAAAEAALAYTDVLAPSAGIVVDRNIEVGQSVAKSVEAPLFGVATDLENLRVTVSVSGKNAGAIKVGDKAAFKVATLPGHGFSGVVSSIRQASERPENDAAFNIVIDAPNPDLLLEPGMTATIRIEADRRDASGK
;
A
#
# COMPACT_ATOMS: atom_id res chain seq x y z
N MET A 1 37.98 -34.25 -20.59
CA MET A 1 37.44 -34.37 -21.95
C MET A 1 36.16 -33.54 -22.02
N HIS A 2 36.22 -32.40 -22.72
CA HIS A 2 35.09 -31.49 -22.90
C HIS A 2 34.03 -32.16 -23.78
N LYS A 3 32.79 -32.25 -23.29
CA LYS A 3 31.62 -32.49 -24.15
C LYS A 3 31.40 -31.23 -24.98
N PRO A 4 31.17 -31.33 -26.30
CA PRO A 4 30.84 -30.19 -27.12
C PRO A 4 29.46 -29.67 -26.74
N ILE A 5 29.35 -28.35 -26.66
CA ILE A 5 28.09 -27.62 -26.52
C ILE A 5 27.22 -27.95 -27.74
N ASP A 6 25.99 -28.40 -27.50
CA ASP A 6 24.98 -28.56 -28.56
C ASP A 6 24.67 -27.17 -29.16
N PRO A 7 24.93 -26.93 -30.46
CA PRO A 7 24.84 -25.62 -31.11
C PRO A 7 23.40 -25.25 -31.47
N SER A 8 22.53 -25.20 -30.46
CA SER A 8 21.19 -24.63 -30.53
C SER A 8 21.03 -23.53 -29.47
N GLU A 9 21.33 -22.26 -29.68
CA GLU A 9 21.78 -21.46 -30.81
C GLU A 9 22.40 -20.24 -30.13
N ASN A 10 23.70 -19.97 -30.28
CA ASN A 10 24.24 -18.74 -29.74
C ASN A 10 23.81 -17.56 -30.65
N TRP A 11 22.59 -17.07 -30.43
CA TRP A 11 21.97 -15.99 -31.20
C TRP A 11 22.87 -14.75 -31.30
N SER A 12 23.64 -14.48 -30.24
CA SER A 12 24.57 -13.35 -30.18
C SER A 12 25.72 -13.44 -31.20
N ALA A 13 26.08 -14.65 -31.60
CA ALA A 13 27.13 -14.95 -32.58
C ALA A 13 26.60 -15.08 -34.02
N LEU A 14 25.29 -15.02 -34.24
CA LEU A 14 24.68 -15.05 -35.57
C LEU A 14 24.51 -13.65 -36.15
N THR A 15 24.54 -13.53 -37.49
CA THR A 15 24.16 -12.30 -38.20
C THR A 15 22.64 -12.10 -38.16
N ALA A 16 22.18 -10.85 -38.24
CA ALA A 16 20.75 -10.53 -38.26
C ALA A 16 20.00 -11.26 -39.39
N ASN A 17 20.60 -11.37 -40.58
CA ASN A 17 20.02 -12.09 -41.71
C ASN A 17 19.89 -13.60 -41.46
N ALA A 18 20.88 -14.22 -40.79
CA ALA A 18 20.81 -15.64 -40.44
C ALA A 18 19.70 -15.92 -39.42
N ALA A 19 19.52 -15.04 -38.43
CA ALA A 19 18.43 -15.13 -37.46
C ALA A 19 17.05 -14.97 -38.14
N LEU A 20 16.90 -14.00 -39.05
CA LEU A 20 15.67 -13.84 -39.84
C LEU A 20 15.35 -15.06 -40.72
N GLN A 21 16.36 -15.62 -41.40
CA GLN A 21 16.21 -16.82 -42.22
C GLN A 21 15.81 -18.05 -41.39
N HIS A 22 16.43 -18.24 -40.21
CA HIS A 22 16.08 -19.33 -39.30
C HIS A 22 14.58 -19.32 -38.98
N PHE A 23 14.03 -18.16 -38.61
CA PHE A 23 12.62 -18.03 -38.27
C PHE A 23 11.69 -17.79 -39.46
N GLY A 24 12.20 -17.83 -40.71
CA GLY A 24 11.41 -17.50 -41.91
C GLY A 24 10.73 -16.13 -41.83
N SER A 25 11.36 -15.17 -41.15
CA SER A 25 10.85 -13.81 -40.95
C SER A 25 11.59 -12.83 -41.87
N SER A 26 11.07 -11.63 -42.01
CA SER A 26 11.67 -10.56 -42.83
C SER A 26 11.66 -9.24 -42.07
N GLY A 27 12.39 -8.23 -42.55
CA GLY A 27 12.34 -6.88 -41.99
C GLY A 27 10.96 -6.23 -41.99
N ALA A 28 10.02 -6.75 -42.80
CA ALA A 28 8.61 -6.34 -42.83
C ALA A 28 7.77 -6.95 -41.69
N GLY A 29 8.31 -7.88 -40.92
CA GLY A 29 7.59 -8.57 -39.85
C GLY A 29 6.75 -9.77 -40.30
N LEU A 30 6.17 -10.47 -39.32
CA LEU A 30 5.25 -11.59 -39.56
C LEU A 30 3.87 -11.09 -40.01
N SER A 31 3.09 -11.98 -40.64
CA SER A 31 1.65 -11.74 -40.85
C SER A 31 0.85 -12.12 -39.60
N ASP A 32 -0.31 -11.51 -39.38
CA ASP A 32 -1.16 -11.81 -38.22
C ASP A 32 -1.57 -13.29 -38.15
N ASP A 33 -1.84 -13.92 -39.30
CA ASP A 33 -2.21 -15.34 -39.36
C ASP A 33 -1.04 -16.25 -38.96
N GLU A 34 0.19 -15.88 -39.33
CA GLU A 34 1.40 -16.63 -38.95
C GLU A 34 1.77 -16.41 -37.48
N ALA A 35 1.64 -15.18 -36.99
CA ALA A 35 1.82 -14.87 -35.58
C ALA A 35 0.84 -15.66 -34.70
N ALA A 36 -0.45 -15.71 -35.08
CA ALA A 36 -1.46 -16.51 -34.37
C ALA A 36 -1.16 -18.02 -34.41
N ARG A 37 -0.65 -18.53 -35.54
CA ARG A 37 -0.26 -19.94 -35.66
C ARG A 37 0.94 -20.27 -34.76
N ARG A 38 1.95 -19.41 -34.74
CA ARG A 38 3.12 -19.57 -33.87
C ARG A 38 2.76 -19.41 -32.40
N LEU A 39 1.80 -18.56 -32.06
CA LEU A 39 1.31 -18.41 -30.70
C LEU A 39 0.67 -19.72 -30.20
N ALA A 40 -0.07 -20.41 -31.07
CA ALA A 40 -0.62 -21.72 -30.76
C ALA A 40 0.46 -22.81 -30.62
N GLN A 41 1.60 -22.69 -31.32
CA GLN A 41 2.70 -23.65 -31.31
C GLN A 41 3.69 -23.46 -30.16
N PHE A 42 4.17 -22.22 -29.97
CA PHE A 42 5.19 -21.85 -28.98
C PHE A 42 4.59 -21.47 -27.63
N GLY A 43 3.28 -21.19 -27.60
CA GLY A 43 2.59 -20.67 -26.42
C GLY A 43 2.81 -19.17 -26.23
N PRO A 44 2.08 -18.56 -25.27
CA PRO A 44 2.24 -17.16 -24.94
C PRO A 44 3.61 -16.85 -24.35
N ASN A 45 4.12 -15.66 -24.65
CA ASN A 45 5.35 -15.11 -24.08
C ASN A 45 5.13 -14.68 -22.62
N ARG A 46 5.04 -15.68 -21.74
CA ARG A 46 4.91 -15.51 -20.29
C ARG A 46 5.58 -16.65 -19.55
N LEU A 47 5.98 -16.40 -18.32
CA LEU A 47 6.49 -17.43 -17.43
C LEU A 47 5.32 -18.32 -16.96
N PRO A 48 5.52 -19.65 -16.82
CA PRO A 48 4.47 -20.63 -16.61
C PRO A 48 3.88 -20.45 -15.21
N MET A 49 2.64 -19.99 -15.16
CA MET A 49 1.90 -19.90 -13.91
C MET A 49 1.67 -21.30 -13.32
N ALA A 50 1.67 -21.39 -11.99
CA ALA A 50 1.23 -22.59 -11.28
C ALA A 50 -0.15 -23.04 -11.81
N LYS A 51 -0.28 -24.33 -12.15
CA LYS A 51 -1.50 -24.89 -12.75
C LYS A 51 -2.71 -24.59 -11.85
N ARG A 52 -3.73 -23.92 -12.40
CA ARG A 52 -5.01 -23.71 -11.72
C ARG A 52 -5.65 -25.05 -11.41
N ARG A 53 -6.17 -25.22 -10.19
CA ARG A 53 -7.00 -26.38 -9.86
C ARG A 53 -8.33 -26.23 -10.60
N SER A 54 -8.83 -27.31 -11.20
CA SER A 54 -10.11 -27.27 -11.90
C SER A 54 -11.26 -27.00 -10.90
N ALA A 55 -12.35 -26.39 -11.37
CA ALA A 55 -13.51 -26.10 -10.53
C ALA A 55 -14.05 -27.36 -9.82
N LEU A 56 -14.02 -28.51 -10.50
CA LEU A 56 -14.41 -29.80 -9.93
C LEU A 56 -13.48 -30.22 -8.78
N VAL A 57 -12.16 -30.11 -8.98
CA VAL A 57 -11.18 -30.43 -7.93
C VAL A 57 -11.34 -29.50 -6.73
N ARG A 58 -11.57 -28.19 -6.96
CA ARG A 58 -11.85 -27.22 -5.89
C ARG A 58 -13.10 -27.60 -5.10
N PHE A 59 -14.19 -27.95 -5.79
CA PHE A 59 -15.43 -28.38 -5.15
C PHE A 59 -15.24 -29.65 -4.31
N VAL A 60 -14.57 -30.68 -4.85
CA VAL A 60 -14.31 -31.94 -4.12
C VAL A 60 -13.40 -31.71 -2.91
N LEU A 61 -12.44 -30.79 -3.01
CA LEU A 61 -11.57 -30.42 -1.89
C LEU A 61 -12.33 -29.75 -0.73
N GLN A 62 -13.52 -29.18 -0.96
CA GLN A 62 -14.35 -28.67 0.14
C GLN A 62 -14.76 -29.78 1.11
N PHE A 63 -14.83 -31.04 0.66
CA PHE A 63 -15.12 -32.20 1.53
C PHE A 63 -13.87 -32.76 2.24
N HIS A 64 -12.68 -32.32 1.84
CA HIS A 64 -11.41 -32.82 2.38
C HIS A 64 -11.01 -32.12 3.68
N ASN A 65 -11.86 -32.23 4.70
CA ASN A 65 -11.63 -31.67 6.03
C ASN A 65 -12.02 -32.70 7.10
N VAL A 66 -11.18 -32.86 8.13
CA VAL A 66 -11.42 -33.76 9.27
C VAL A 66 -12.80 -33.53 9.89
N LEU A 67 -13.24 -32.28 9.99
CA LEU A 67 -14.52 -31.91 10.59
C LEU A 67 -15.71 -32.36 9.72
N ILE A 68 -15.58 -32.27 8.39
CA ILE A 68 -16.61 -32.73 7.46
C ILE A 68 -16.67 -34.26 7.43
N TYR A 69 -15.54 -34.96 7.57
CA TYR A 69 -15.57 -36.42 7.71
C TYR A 69 -16.33 -36.87 8.96
N VAL A 70 -16.25 -36.13 10.07
CA VAL A 70 -17.06 -36.42 11.27
C VAL A 70 -18.55 -36.26 10.97
N LEU A 71 -18.96 -35.19 10.26
CA LEU A 71 -20.36 -34.96 9.88
C LEU A 71 -20.88 -35.99 8.88
N LEU A 72 -20.05 -36.39 7.90
CA LEU A 72 -20.40 -37.45 6.95
C LEU A 72 -20.55 -38.81 7.65
N ALA A 73 -19.68 -39.11 8.63
CA ALA A 73 -19.82 -40.30 9.46
C ALA A 73 -21.08 -40.25 10.35
N ALA A 74 -21.41 -39.08 10.91
CA ALA A 74 -22.63 -38.86 11.68
C ALA A 74 -23.90 -39.03 10.83
N SER A 75 -23.93 -38.44 9.62
CA SER A 75 -25.04 -38.62 8.67
C SER A 75 -25.21 -40.10 8.28
N ALA A 76 -24.11 -40.80 7.97
CA ALA A 76 -24.15 -42.21 7.63
C ALA A 76 -24.69 -43.07 8.79
N GLY A 77 -24.21 -42.86 10.02
CA GLY A 77 -24.70 -43.60 11.19
C GLY A 77 -26.16 -43.27 11.54
N THR A 78 -26.60 -42.03 11.35
CA THR A 78 -28.02 -41.64 11.51
C THR A 78 -28.90 -42.36 10.48
N ALA A 79 -28.45 -42.49 9.24
CA ALA A 79 -29.15 -43.25 8.20
C ALA A 79 -29.24 -44.75 8.55
N PHE A 80 -28.19 -45.33 9.14
CA PHE A 80 -28.23 -46.72 9.63
C PHE A 80 -29.27 -46.95 10.72
N LEU A 81 -29.59 -45.93 11.53
CA LEU A 81 -30.66 -45.96 12.53
C LEU A 81 -32.07 -45.77 11.93
N LYS A 82 -32.18 -45.66 10.60
CA LYS A 82 -33.42 -45.41 9.83
C LYS A 82 -34.05 -44.03 10.07
N ASP A 83 -33.30 -43.09 10.62
CA ASP A 83 -33.72 -41.70 10.70
C ASP A 83 -33.31 -40.94 9.43
N TRP A 84 -34.09 -41.13 8.37
CA TRP A 84 -33.80 -40.58 7.04
C TRP A 84 -33.92 -39.06 6.98
N VAL A 85 -34.72 -38.46 7.87
CA VAL A 85 -34.93 -37.00 7.90
C VAL A 85 -33.67 -36.35 8.44
N ASP A 86 -33.22 -36.74 9.63
CA ASP A 86 -32.04 -36.12 10.24
C ASP A 86 -30.76 -36.45 9.48
N ALA A 87 -30.61 -37.67 8.96
CA ALA A 87 -29.49 -38.03 8.10
C ALA A 87 -29.43 -37.18 6.81
N GLY A 88 -30.59 -36.97 6.16
CA GLY A 88 -30.73 -36.16 4.96
C GLY A 88 -30.45 -34.68 5.22
N VAL A 89 -30.85 -34.15 6.37
CA VAL A 89 -30.58 -32.78 6.80
C VAL A 89 -29.10 -32.56 7.04
N ILE A 90 -28.41 -33.45 7.77
CA ILE A 90 -26.96 -33.34 8.01
C ILE A 90 -26.21 -33.41 6.67
N LEU A 91 -26.60 -34.30 5.75
CA LEU A 91 -25.99 -34.39 4.43
C LEU A 91 -26.23 -33.13 3.60
N ALA A 92 -27.47 -32.62 3.58
CA ALA A 92 -27.83 -31.38 2.90
C ALA A 92 -27.02 -30.20 3.43
N ALA A 93 -26.79 -30.15 4.75
CA ALA A 93 -25.96 -29.15 5.39
C ALA A 93 -24.53 -29.13 4.87
N VAL A 94 -23.89 -30.32 4.85
CA VAL A 94 -22.52 -30.49 4.36
C VAL A 94 -22.44 -30.05 2.89
N VAL A 95 -23.44 -30.41 2.07
CA VAL A 95 -23.50 -30.00 0.67
C VAL A 95 -23.71 -28.49 0.52
N ILE A 96 -24.63 -27.88 1.28
CA ILE A 96 -24.88 -26.43 1.28
C ILE A 96 -23.62 -25.67 1.70
N ASN A 97 -22.94 -26.13 2.76
CA ASN A 97 -21.66 -25.57 3.19
C ASN A 97 -20.58 -25.70 2.12
N ALA A 98 -20.47 -26.85 1.45
CA ALA A 98 -19.53 -27.06 0.35
C ALA A 98 -19.84 -26.13 -0.84
N ILE A 99 -21.12 -25.92 -1.17
CA ILE A 99 -21.55 -24.98 -2.22
C ILE A 99 -21.21 -23.55 -1.83
N ILE A 100 -21.56 -23.12 -0.61
CA ILE A 100 -21.28 -21.79 -0.09
C ILE A 100 -19.76 -21.54 -0.06
N GLY A 101 -18.99 -22.50 0.46
CA GLY A 101 -17.52 -22.47 0.46
C GLY A 101 -16.93 -22.39 -0.94
N PHE A 102 -17.44 -23.17 -1.90
CA PHE A 102 -17.01 -23.13 -3.30
C PHE A 102 -17.32 -21.77 -3.96
N ILE A 103 -18.51 -21.21 -3.74
CA ILE A 103 -18.90 -19.89 -4.25
C ILE A 103 -18.04 -18.80 -3.63
N GLN A 104 -17.83 -18.84 -2.31
CA GLN A 104 -17.04 -17.84 -1.58
C GLN A 104 -15.56 -17.90 -1.96
N GLU A 105 -14.99 -19.10 -2.07
CA GLU A 105 -13.63 -19.31 -2.57
C GLU A 105 -13.53 -18.83 -4.03
N GLY A 106 -14.57 -19.06 -4.85
CA GLY A 106 -14.64 -18.55 -6.22
C GLY A 106 -14.65 -17.02 -6.29
N LYS A 107 -15.43 -16.35 -5.44
CA LYS A 107 -15.43 -14.88 -5.33
C LYS A 107 -14.09 -14.34 -4.83
N ALA A 108 -13.47 -15.01 -3.86
CA ALA A 108 -12.14 -14.67 -3.38
C ALA A 108 -11.09 -14.81 -4.50
N GLU A 109 -11.15 -15.88 -5.29
CA GLU A 109 -10.24 -16.09 -6.42
C GLU A 109 -10.46 -15.06 -7.55
N GLN A 110 -11.71 -14.71 -7.84
CA GLN A 110 -12.04 -13.64 -8.80
C GLN A 110 -11.49 -12.28 -8.35
N ALA A 111 -11.58 -11.96 -7.06
CA ALA A 111 -11.02 -10.72 -6.51
C ALA A 111 -9.49 -10.66 -6.69
N LEU A 112 -8.80 -11.80 -6.55
CA LEU A 112 -7.36 -11.90 -6.83
C LEU A 112 -7.04 -11.78 -8.31
N ASP A 113 -7.83 -12.41 -9.17
CA ASP A 113 -7.62 -12.36 -10.62
C ASP A 113 -7.80 -10.93 -11.16
N ALA A 114 -8.76 -10.17 -10.63
CA ALA A 114 -8.94 -8.76 -10.99
C ALA A 114 -7.73 -7.89 -10.64
N VAL A 115 -7.06 -8.17 -9.51
CA VAL A 115 -5.84 -7.47 -9.09
C VAL A 115 -4.63 -7.88 -9.94
N ARG A 116 -4.54 -9.16 -10.32
CA ARG A 116 -3.42 -9.69 -11.15
C ARG A 116 -3.38 -9.11 -12.57
N ASN A 117 -4.54 -8.81 -13.15
CA ASN A 117 -4.63 -8.24 -14.50
C ASN A 117 -4.19 -6.76 -14.59
N MET A 118 -3.80 -6.14 -13.48
CA MET A 118 -3.34 -4.74 -13.45
C MET A 118 -1.87 -4.57 -13.89
N LEU A 119 -1.17 -5.64 -14.26
CA LEU A 119 0.29 -5.64 -14.53
C LEU A 119 0.69 -6.07 -15.96
N SER A 120 -0.21 -6.00 -16.97
CA SER A 120 0.16 -6.44 -18.32
C SER A 120 1.11 -5.44 -19.04
N LEU A 121 2.18 -5.97 -19.63
CA LEU A 121 3.15 -5.20 -20.42
C LEU A 121 2.72 -5.15 -21.89
N HIS A 122 2.92 -3.98 -22.51
CA HIS A 122 2.69 -3.78 -23.94
C HIS A 122 4.03 -3.78 -24.70
N ALA A 123 4.01 -4.21 -25.97
CA ALA A 123 5.15 -4.25 -26.86
C ALA A 123 4.81 -3.66 -28.23
N THR A 124 5.75 -2.94 -28.84
CA THR A 124 5.58 -2.42 -30.21
C THR A 124 6.19 -3.41 -31.21
N VAL A 125 5.35 -4.04 -32.03
CA VAL A 125 5.77 -4.98 -33.08
C VAL A 125 5.61 -4.39 -34.46
N ILE A 126 6.43 -4.85 -35.40
CA ILE A 126 6.27 -4.62 -36.83
C ILE A 126 5.68 -5.90 -37.43
N ARG A 127 4.50 -5.81 -38.02
CA ARG A 127 3.81 -6.89 -38.75
C ARG A 127 3.25 -6.32 -40.06
N GLY A 128 3.54 -6.94 -41.20
CA GLY A 128 3.12 -6.45 -42.52
C GLY A 128 3.52 -4.99 -42.79
N GLU A 129 4.75 -4.61 -42.44
CA GLU A 129 5.34 -3.26 -42.60
C GLU A 129 4.71 -2.13 -41.76
N ARG A 130 3.79 -2.46 -40.86
CA ARG A 130 3.15 -1.49 -39.96
C ARG A 130 3.49 -1.78 -38.50
N ARG A 131 3.60 -0.72 -37.71
CA ARG A 131 3.81 -0.80 -36.26
C ARG A 131 2.46 -1.01 -35.57
N PHE A 132 2.40 -2.00 -34.68
CA PHE A 132 1.26 -2.27 -33.81
C PHE A 132 1.73 -2.33 -32.37
N VAL A 133 0.93 -1.80 -31.45
CA VAL A 133 1.10 -2.06 -30.03
C VAL A 133 0.28 -3.30 -29.71
N VAL A 134 0.93 -4.34 -29.20
CA VAL A 134 0.33 -5.62 -28.81
C VAL A 134 0.67 -5.94 -27.36
N GLU A 135 -0.15 -6.76 -26.71
CA GLU A 135 0.21 -7.33 -25.41
C GLU A 135 1.49 -8.16 -25.57
N ALA A 136 2.48 -7.94 -24.69
CA ALA A 136 3.76 -8.64 -24.75
C ALA A 136 3.62 -10.16 -24.68
N GLU A 137 2.55 -10.67 -24.06
CA GLU A 137 2.21 -12.11 -24.00
C GLU A 137 1.93 -12.73 -25.38
N THR A 138 1.56 -11.92 -26.37
CA THR A 138 1.22 -12.38 -27.73
C THR A 138 2.43 -12.43 -28.66
N LEU A 139 3.62 -12.06 -28.18
CA LEU A 139 4.86 -12.15 -28.93
C LEU A 139 5.26 -13.60 -29.18
N VAL A 140 5.77 -13.85 -30.38
CA VAL A 140 6.22 -15.18 -30.80
C VAL A 140 7.62 -15.12 -31.42
N PRO A 141 8.39 -16.23 -31.39
CA PRO A 141 9.65 -16.29 -32.11
C PRO A 141 9.50 -15.93 -33.59
N GLY A 142 10.35 -15.00 -34.05
CA GLY A 142 10.31 -14.42 -35.40
C GLY A 142 9.54 -13.10 -35.52
N ASP A 143 8.82 -12.65 -34.50
CA ASP A 143 8.25 -11.29 -34.49
C ASP A 143 9.37 -10.24 -34.54
N ILE A 144 9.09 -9.11 -35.17
CA ILE A 144 10.01 -7.97 -35.23
C ILE A 144 9.54 -6.95 -34.20
N VAL A 145 10.37 -6.67 -33.21
CA VAL A 145 10.06 -5.74 -32.13
C VAL A 145 10.83 -4.45 -32.37
N PHE A 146 10.12 -3.33 -32.28
CA PHE A 146 10.70 -2.00 -32.28
C PHE A 146 10.92 -1.56 -30.84
N LEU A 147 12.11 -1.05 -30.56
CA LEU A 147 12.53 -0.54 -29.27
C LEU A 147 12.89 0.94 -29.38
N GLN A 148 12.45 1.74 -28.41
CA GLN A 148 12.84 3.13 -28.23
C GLN A 148 13.16 3.41 -26.76
N SER A 149 13.84 4.52 -26.49
CA SER A 149 14.08 4.99 -25.12
C SER A 149 12.81 4.97 -24.27
N GLY A 150 12.92 4.38 -23.08
CA GLY A 150 11.82 4.14 -22.15
C GLY A 150 11.14 2.78 -22.29
N ASP A 151 11.31 2.07 -23.41
CA ASP A 151 10.69 0.76 -23.59
C ASP A 151 11.37 -0.31 -22.71
N LYS A 152 10.57 -1.21 -22.15
CA LYS A 152 11.05 -2.50 -21.65
C LYS A 152 11.17 -3.49 -22.80
N VAL A 153 12.31 -4.16 -22.89
CA VAL A 153 12.53 -5.22 -23.87
C VAL A 153 11.60 -6.40 -23.52
N PRO A 154 10.67 -6.80 -24.40
CA PRO A 154 9.55 -7.66 -24.03
C PRO A 154 9.83 -9.18 -24.20
N ALA A 155 10.92 -9.53 -24.88
CA ALA A 155 11.38 -10.88 -25.14
C ALA A 155 12.89 -10.83 -25.48
N ASP A 156 13.59 -11.96 -25.55
CA ASP A 156 15.00 -11.94 -25.98
C ASP A 156 15.06 -11.70 -27.50
N LEU A 157 15.77 -10.64 -27.90
CA LEU A 157 15.86 -10.17 -29.27
C LEU A 157 17.28 -10.26 -29.80
N ARG A 158 17.39 -10.67 -31.06
CA ARG A 158 18.59 -10.44 -31.87
C ARG A 158 18.44 -9.13 -32.64
N LEU A 159 19.33 -8.18 -32.38
CA LEU A 159 19.25 -6.84 -32.96
C LEU A 159 19.53 -6.85 -34.48
N ILE A 160 18.64 -6.23 -35.24
CA ILE A 160 18.70 -6.11 -36.71
C ILE A 160 19.19 -4.73 -37.11
N ARG A 161 18.66 -3.69 -36.45
CA ARG A 161 19.02 -2.31 -36.69
C ARG A 161 19.20 -1.57 -35.39
N VAL A 162 20.28 -0.83 -35.25
CA VAL A 162 20.60 -0.04 -34.06
C VAL A 162 20.95 1.39 -34.44
N LYS A 163 20.37 2.36 -33.73
CA LYS A 163 20.75 3.77 -33.82
C LYS A 163 21.02 4.29 -32.41
N THR A 164 22.30 4.30 -32.03
CA THR A 164 22.80 4.79 -30.73
C THR A 164 22.04 4.15 -29.55
N LEU A 165 21.71 2.86 -29.67
CA LEU A 165 20.86 2.16 -28.70
C LEU A 165 21.69 1.80 -27.46
N GLN A 166 21.21 2.22 -26.30
CA GLN A 166 21.73 1.84 -25.00
C GLN A 166 20.64 1.15 -24.19
N ILE A 167 21.00 0.04 -23.55
CA ILE A 167 20.08 -0.75 -22.74
C ILE A 167 20.67 -0.93 -21.35
N GLN A 168 19.85 -0.65 -20.33
CA GLN A 168 20.15 -0.93 -18.94
C GLN A 168 19.93 -2.42 -18.64
N GLU A 169 21.03 -3.14 -18.46
CA GLU A 169 21.02 -4.59 -18.24
C GLU A 169 21.31 -5.00 -16.80
N ALA A 170 21.35 -4.04 -15.86
CA ALA A 170 21.49 -4.28 -14.41
C ALA A 170 20.59 -5.41 -13.89
N ALA A 171 19.38 -5.52 -14.46
CA ALA A 171 18.42 -6.58 -14.22
C ALA A 171 19.03 -7.99 -14.27
N LEU A 172 19.92 -8.25 -15.23
CA LEU A 172 20.50 -9.57 -15.53
C LEU A 172 21.99 -9.65 -15.19
N THR A 173 22.73 -8.55 -15.31
CA THR A 173 24.18 -8.51 -15.13
C THR A 173 24.59 -7.93 -13.78
N GLY A 174 23.72 -7.16 -13.12
CA GLY A 174 24.04 -6.40 -11.90
C GLY A 174 24.83 -5.11 -12.12
N GLU A 175 25.21 -4.79 -13.35
CA GLU A 175 25.97 -3.58 -13.68
C GLU A 175 25.02 -2.41 -13.99
N SER A 176 25.18 -1.28 -13.29
CA SER A 176 24.28 -0.13 -13.41
C SER A 176 24.57 0.79 -14.60
N ALA A 177 25.68 0.58 -15.32
CA ALA A 177 26.00 1.36 -16.51
C ALA A 177 25.20 0.81 -17.71
N PRO A 178 24.54 1.67 -18.52
CA PRO A 178 23.89 1.24 -19.75
C PRO A 178 24.91 0.64 -20.72
N VAL A 179 24.54 -0.43 -21.42
CA VAL A 179 25.39 -1.12 -22.39
C VAL A 179 25.05 -0.63 -23.79
N ASP A 180 26.04 -0.14 -24.53
CA ASP A 180 25.91 0.19 -25.96
C ASP A 180 25.66 -1.07 -26.78
N LYS A 181 24.64 -1.02 -27.63
CA LYS A 181 24.21 -2.14 -28.45
C LYS A 181 24.68 -1.98 -29.90
N GLN A 182 24.89 -3.12 -30.56
CA GLN A 182 25.39 -3.17 -31.93
C GLN A 182 24.69 -4.24 -32.77
N GLU A 183 24.81 -4.13 -34.09
CA GLU A 183 24.25 -5.11 -35.02
C GLU A 183 25.21 -6.30 -35.24
N THR A 184 26.52 -6.08 -35.06
CA THR A 184 27.58 -7.04 -35.36
C THR A 184 27.58 -8.22 -34.40
N PRO A 185 27.74 -9.46 -34.89
CA PRO A 185 27.86 -10.63 -34.04
C PRO A 185 29.04 -10.53 -33.07
N VAL A 186 28.90 -11.16 -31.90
CA VAL A 186 29.94 -11.24 -30.87
C VAL A 186 30.52 -12.66 -30.78
N SER A 187 31.60 -12.82 -30.00
CA SER A 187 32.20 -14.14 -29.75
C SER A 187 31.16 -15.12 -29.19
N PRO A 188 31.14 -16.39 -29.64
CA PRO A 188 30.32 -17.44 -29.02
C PRO A 188 30.61 -17.68 -27.54
N GLU A 189 31.78 -17.24 -27.04
CA GLU A 189 32.20 -17.36 -25.64
C GLU A 189 31.92 -16.10 -24.81
N ALA A 190 31.31 -15.07 -25.41
CA ALA A 190 30.99 -13.82 -24.71
C ALA A 190 30.06 -14.07 -23.50
N LEU A 191 30.42 -13.46 -22.36
CA LEU A 191 29.60 -13.43 -21.15
C LEU A 191 28.30 -12.64 -21.43
N LEU A 192 27.29 -12.81 -20.58
CA LEU A 192 25.95 -12.27 -20.83
C LEU A 192 25.96 -10.75 -21.10
N GLY A 193 26.73 -9.98 -20.31
CA GLY A 193 26.87 -8.53 -20.47
C GLY A 193 27.66 -8.09 -21.70
N ASP A 194 28.56 -8.94 -22.23
CA ASP A 194 29.39 -8.63 -23.40
C ASP A 194 28.66 -8.90 -24.73
N ARG A 195 27.44 -9.45 -24.68
CA ARG A 195 26.63 -9.78 -25.86
C ARG A 195 25.87 -8.56 -26.36
N ALA A 196 26.60 -7.53 -26.79
CA ALA A 196 26.07 -6.26 -27.29
C ALA A 196 25.15 -6.40 -28.53
N SER A 197 25.17 -7.56 -29.20
CA SER A 197 24.30 -7.89 -30.34
C SER A 197 22.88 -8.35 -29.98
N MET A 198 22.61 -8.51 -28.69
CA MET A 198 21.36 -8.98 -28.10
C MET A 198 20.71 -7.89 -27.25
N ALA A 199 19.38 -7.96 -27.15
CA ALA A 199 18.59 -7.25 -26.14
C ALA A 199 17.74 -8.27 -25.37
N TYR A 200 17.74 -8.22 -24.04
CA TYR A 200 17.16 -9.28 -23.22
C TYR A 200 15.84 -8.90 -22.58
N SER A 201 14.92 -9.87 -22.49
CA SER A 201 13.60 -9.70 -21.88
C SER A 201 13.71 -9.13 -20.45
N GLY A 202 12.97 -8.06 -20.16
CA GLY A 202 12.92 -7.42 -18.86
C GLY A 202 13.96 -6.30 -18.62
N THR A 203 14.87 -6.07 -19.57
CA THR A 203 15.80 -4.92 -19.54
C THR A 203 15.13 -3.64 -20.07
N VAL A 204 15.68 -2.47 -19.76
CA VAL A 204 15.08 -1.16 -20.11
C VAL A 204 15.96 -0.43 -21.11
N VAL A 205 15.39 0.09 -22.19
CA VAL A 205 16.11 0.94 -23.13
C VAL A 205 16.28 2.33 -22.52
N THR A 206 17.51 2.76 -22.30
CA THR A 206 17.82 4.07 -21.72
C THR A 206 17.86 5.13 -22.80
N TYR A 207 18.46 4.81 -23.95
CA TYR A 207 18.70 5.79 -25.01
C TYR A 207 18.70 5.13 -26.39
N GLY A 208 18.41 5.93 -27.42
CA GLY A 208 18.41 5.50 -28.81
C GLY A 208 17.23 4.65 -29.24
N GLN A 209 17.37 4.02 -30.41
CA GLN A 209 16.33 3.20 -31.03
C GLN A 209 16.91 1.92 -31.62
N GLY A 210 16.13 0.85 -31.55
CA GLY A 210 16.51 -0.48 -32.00
C GLY A 210 15.37 -1.20 -32.69
N THR A 211 15.70 -2.15 -33.55
CA THR A 211 14.75 -3.13 -34.06
C THR A 211 15.40 -4.50 -33.98
N GLY A 212 14.69 -5.49 -33.42
CA GLY A 212 15.22 -6.84 -33.24
C GLY A 212 14.20 -7.92 -33.55
N VAL A 213 14.67 -9.09 -33.97
CA VAL A 213 13.83 -10.29 -34.13
C VAL A 213 13.77 -11.05 -32.81
N VAL A 214 12.57 -11.45 -32.40
CA VAL A 214 12.35 -12.29 -31.22
C VAL A 214 12.98 -13.66 -31.46
N VAL A 215 13.96 -14.04 -30.65
CA VAL A 215 14.63 -15.34 -30.73
C VAL A 215 14.19 -16.30 -29.62
N ALA A 216 13.79 -15.78 -28.46
CA ALA A 216 13.24 -16.58 -27.38
C ALA A 216 12.12 -15.85 -26.63
N THR A 217 11.13 -16.62 -26.18
CA THR A 217 9.96 -16.17 -25.42
C THR A 217 9.74 -17.04 -24.17
N GLY A 218 9.07 -16.50 -23.16
CA GLY A 218 8.71 -17.21 -21.93
C GLY A 218 9.92 -17.86 -21.25
N MET A 219 9.81 -19.15 -20.90
CA MET A 219 10.87 -19.92 -20.21
C MET A 219 12.19 -20.06 -20.98
N LYS A 220 12.18 -19.82 -22.29
CA LYS A 220 13.37 -19.98 -23.12
C LYS A 220 14.27 -18.75 -23.10
N THR A 221 13.77 -17.62 -22.58
CA THR A 221 14.56 -16.40 -22.37
C THR A 221 15.58 -16.58 -21.26
N GLU A 222 16.61 -15.74 -21.22
CA GLU A 222 17.61 -15.77 -20.14
C GLU A 222 16.97 -15.53 -18.76
N ILE A 223 16.02 -14.59 -18.66
CA ILE A 223 15.26 -14.36 -17.42
C ILE A 223 14.38 -15.56 -17.04
N GLY A 224 13.80 -16.25 -18.03
CA GLY A 224 12.99 -17.45 -17.80
C GLY A 224 13.81 -18.66 -17.33
N ARG A 225 15.05 -18.80 -17.81
CA ARG A 225 15.99 -19.82 -17.33
C ARG A 225 16.36 -19.60 -15.87
N ILE A 226 16.62 -18.34 -15.48
CA ILE A 226 16.91 -18.00 -14.08
C ILE A 226 15.69 -18.29 -13.19
N SER A 227 14.48 -17.96 -13.64
CA SER A 227 13.23 -18.30 -12.92
C SER A 227 13.03 -19.82 -12.75
N ALA A 228 13.40 -20.62 -13.76
CA ALA A 228 13.37 -22.08 -13.67
C ALA A 228 14.26 -22.61 -12.53
N MET A 229 15.46 -22.05 -12.39
CA MET A 229 16.41 -22.45 -11.34
C MET A 229 15.93 -22.05 -9.93
N LEU A 230 15.21 -20.93 -9.82
CA LEU A 230 14.62 -20.48 -8.55
C LEU A 230 13.44 -21.35 -8.08
N SER A 231 12.84 -22.12 -8.99
CA SER A 231 11.68 -22.97 -8.70
C SER A 231 12.02 -24.19 -7.83
N GLU A 232 13.30 -24.48 -7.59
CA GLU A 232 13.77 -25.57 -6.70
C GLU A 232 13.79 -25.19 -5.21
N VAL A 233 13.55 -23.92 -4.85
CA VAL A 233 13.50 -23.45 -3.46
C VAL A 233 12.15 -23.81 -2.84
N GLU A 234 12.15 -24.64 -1.77
CA GLU A 234 10.94 -25.08 -1.06
C GLU A 234 10.08 -23.91 -0.54
N GLU A 235 8.78 -23.97 -0.82
CA GLU A 235 7.81 -22.99 -0.32
C GLU A 235 7.45 -23.25 1.15
N LEU A 236 7.68 -22.25 2.00
CA LEU A 236 7.29 -22.30 3.41
C LEU A 236 5.76 -22.09 3.55
N THR A 237 5.10 -22.95 4.33
CA THR A 237 3.68 -22.79 4.69
C THR A 237 3.52 -21.72 5.76
N THR A 238 2.46 -20.91 5.72
CA THR A 238 2.34 -19.77 6.64
C THR A 238 1.98 -20.17 8.08
N PRO A 239 2.38 -19.37 9.07
CA PRO A 239 2.12 -19.66 10.48
C PRO A 239 0.63 -19.88 10.81
N LEU A 240 -0.29 -19.06 10.28
CA LEU A 240 -1.73 -19.20 10.55
C LEU A 240 -2.27 -20.55 10.08
N LEU A 241 -1.92 -20.97 8.86
CA LEU A 241 -2.41 -22.24 8.30
C LEU A 241 -1.90 -23.43 9.14
N GLN A 242 -0.64 -23.39 9.58
CA GLN A 242 -0.10 -24.41 10.49
C GLN A 242 -0.81 -24.41 11.84
N GLN A 243 -1.09 -23.24 12.41
CA GLN A 243 -1.81 -23.10 13.68
C GLN A 243 -3.26 -23.58 13.57
N MET A 244 -3.96 -23.28 12.48
CA MET A 244 -5.32 -23.75 12.20
C MET A 244 -5.38 -25.27 12.06
N GLY A 245 -4.41 -25.89 11.37
CA GLY A 245 -4.35 -27.34 11.25
C GLY A 245 -4.08 -28.06 12.58
N LYS A 246 -3.31 -27.45 13.48
CA LYS A 246 -3.11 -27.95 14.86
C LYS A 246 -4.37 -27.76 15.70
N PHE A 247 -4.99 -26.58 15.62
CA PHE A 247 -6.22 -26.24 16.32
C PHE A 247 -7.37 -27.18 15.94
N GLY A 248 -7.60 -27.43 14.64
CA GLY A 248 -8.66 -28.33 14.17
C GLY A 248 -8.49 -29.78 14.66
N ARG A 249 -7.25 -30.29 14.70
CA ARG A 249 -6.95 -31.62 15.26
C ARG A 249 -7.26 -31.70 16.76
N TRP A 250 -6.81 -30.72 17.54
CA TRP A 250 -7.05 -30.69 18.99
C TRP A 250 -8.54 -30.55 19.32
N LEU A 251 -9.24 -29.67 18.60
CA LEU A 251 -10.69 -29.49 18.73
C LEU A 251 -11.45 -30.78 18.40
N SER A 252 -11.06 -31.49 17.33
CA SER A 252 -11.68 -32.78 16.95
C SER A 252 -11.56 -33.83 18.06
N VAL A 253 -10.39 -33.92 18.72
CA VAL A 253 -10.17 -34.84 19.84
C VAL A 253 -11.08 -34.50 21.03
N ILE A 254 -11.24 -33.21 21.35
CA ILE A 254 -12.13 -32.77 22.44
C ILE A 254 -13.58 -33.10 22.11
N ILE A 255 -14.03 -32.81 20.89
CA ILE A 255 -15.40 -33.08 20.44
C ILE A 255 -15.70 -34.57 20.57
N LEU A 256 -14.80 -35.42 20.11
CA LEU A 256 -14.98 -36.87 20.21
C LEU A 256 -15.02 -37.33 21.68
N ALA A 257 -14.14 -36.80 22.53
CA ALA A 257 -14.10 -37.15 23.95
C ALA A 257 -15.40 -36.72 24.68
N VAL A 258 -15.86 -35.49 24.46
CA VAL A 258 -17.10 -34.98 25.08
C VAL A 258 -18.32 -35.72 24.55
N SER A 259 -18.42 -35.96 23.24
CA SER A 259 -19.53 -36.70 22.65
C SER A 259 -19.60 -38.14 23.17
N SER A 260 -18.44 -38.79 23.34
CA SER A 260 -18.36 -40.14 23.93
C SER A 260 -18.77 -40.14 25.41
N ALA A 261 -18.38 -39.11 26.16
CA ALA A 261 -18.76 -38.98 27.56
C ALA A 261 -20.27 -38.74 27.72
N VAL A 262 -20.86 -37.86 26.90
CA VAL A 262 -22.32 -37.60 26.88
C VAL A 262 -23.09 -38.88 26.56
N PHE A 263 -22.65 -39.62 25.54
CA PHE A 263 -23.24 -40.90 25.18
C PHE A 263 -23.18 -41.90 26.35
N ALA A 264 -22.01 -42.05 26.98
CA ALA A 264 -21.82 -42.97 28.11
C ALA A 264 -22.67 -42.58 29.33
N ILE A 265 -22.74 -41.29 29.65
CA ILE A 265 -23.54 -40.77 30.78
C ILE A 265 -25.02 -41.07 30.56
N GLY A 266 -25.59 -40.67 29.42
CA GLY A 266 -27.01 -40.86 29.20
C GLY A 266 -27.41 -42.33 29.00
N ALA A 267 -26.54 -43.15 28.40
CA ALA A 267 -26.81 -44.58 28.25
C ALA A 267 -26.67 -45.36 29.56
N TRP A 268 -25.64 -45.10 30.38
CA TRP A 268 -25.36 -45.91 31.57
C TRP A 268 -25.97 -45.37 32.86
N ILE A 269 -26.07 -44.04 33.01
CA ILE A 269 -26.61 -43.43 34.24
C ILE A 269 -28.13 -43.33 34.12
N TRP A 270 -28.63 -42.78 33.01
CA TRP A 270 -30.05 -42.49 32.82
C TRP A 270 -30.81 -43.59 32.06
N ASN A 271 -30.12 -44.60 31.54
CA ASN A 271 -30.70 -45.68 30.71
C ASN A 271 -31.51 -45.18 29.50
N PHE A 272 -31.09 -44.07 28.89
CA PHE A 272 -31.73 -43.58 27.69
C PHE A 272 -31.50 -44.51 26.49
N PRO A 273 -32.44 -44.54 25.52
CA PRO A 273 -32.27 -45.30 24.30
C PRO A 273 -30.96 -44.96 23.58
N VAL A 274 -30.28 -46.00 23.08
CA VAL A 274 -29.01 -45.86 22.34
C VAL A 274 -29.17 -44.95 21.12
N SER A 275 -30.34 -44.95 20.48
CA SER A 275 -30.70 -44.03 19.39
C SER A 275 -30.63 -42.57 19.83
N ASP A 276 -31.21 -42.24 20.97
CA ASP A 276 -31.33 -40.88 21.46
C ASP A 276 -29.97 -40.36 21.91
N MET A 277 -29.15 -41.23 22.49
CA MET A 277 -27.77 -40.93 22.89
C MET A 277 -26.85 -40.77 21.69
N TYR A 278 -27.06 -41.54 20.63
CA TYR A 278 -26.37 -41.32 19.36
C TYR A 278 -26.73 -39.94 18.79
N MET A 279 -28.00 -39.57 18.77
CA MET A 279 -28.45 -38.25 18.29
C MET A 279 -27.93 -37.09 19.16
N ALA A 280 -27.85 -37.27 20.48
CA ALA A 280 -27.23 -36.30 21.38
C ALA A 280 -25.73 -36.14 21.09
N ALA A 281 -25.00 -37.24 20.86
CA ALA A 281 -23.58 -37.22 20.50
C ALA A 281 -23.34 -36.52 19.14
N VAL A 282 -24.20 -36.79 18.15
CA VAL A 282 -24.19 -36.08 16.86
C VAL A 282 -24.48 -34.59 17.06
N GLY A 283 -25.47 -34.23 17.89
CA GLY A 283 -25.78 -32.85 18.21
C GLY A 283 -24.60 -32.10 18.84
N VAL A 284 -23.89 -32.71 19.79
CA VAL A 284 -22.66 -32.14 20.38
C VAL A 284 -21.57 -31.95 19.32
N ALA A 285 -21.39 -32.94 18.44
CA ALA A 285 -20.40 -32.85 17.37
C ALA A 285 -20.72 -31.71 16.39
N VAL A 286 -21.96 -31.62 15.90
CA VAL A 286 -22.41 -30.55 14.99
C VAL A 286 -22.30 -29.17 15.66
N ALA A 287 -22.69 -29.06 16.94
CA ALA A 287 -22.63 -27.81 17.69
C ALA A 287 -21.21 -27.28 17.87
N ALA A 288 -20.26 -28.17 18.17
CA ALA A 288 -18.90 -27.78 18.51
C ALA A 288 -18.01 -27.49 17.29
N ILE A 289 -18.44 -27.84 16.07
CA ILE A 289 -17.69 -27.63 14.83
C ILE A 289 -17.99 -26.22 14.26
N PRO A 290 -17.00 -25.31 14.19
CA PRO A 290 -17.19 -23.99 13.58
C PRO A 290 -17.06 -24.08 12.05
N GLU A 291 -18.09 -24.58 11.39
CA GLU A 291 -18.11 -24.85 9.94
C GLU A 291 -17.81 -23.61 9.08
N GLY A 292 -18.23 -22.43 9.53
CA GLY A 292 -18.01 -21.16 8.82
C GLY A 292 -16.57 -20.64 8.88
N LEU A 293 -15.70 -21.18 9.73
CA LEU A 293 -14.38 -20.60 9.99
C LEU A 293 -13.43 -20.63 8.78
N PRO A 294 -13.26 -21.73 8.02
CA PRO A 294 -12.38 -21.76 6.84
C PRO A 294 -12.80 -20.77 5.74
N THR A 295 -14.12 -20.66 5.55
CA THR A 295 -14.75 -19.69 4.67
C THR A 295 -14.39 -18.26 5.07
N VAL A 296 -14.61 -17.90 6.35
CA VAL A 296 -14.41 -16.52 6.79
C VAL A 296 -12.94 -16.15 6.73
N ILE A 297 -12.03 -17.09 7.00
CA ILE A 297 -10.59 -16.88 6.82
C ILE A 297 -10.27 -16.48 5.38
N THR A 298 -10.74 -17.27 4.41
CA THR A 298 -10.49 -17.04 2.98
C THR A 298 -11.04 -15.69 2.53
N VAL A 299 -12.26 -15.36 2.94
CA VAL A 299 -12.91 -14.09 2.57
C VAL A 299 -12.22 -12.89 3.24
N THR A 300 -11.83 -13.00 4.52
CA THR A 300 -11.12 -11.92 5.23
C THR A 300 -9.77 -11.63 4.56
N LEU A 301 -9.03 -12.68 4.19
CA LEU A 301 -7.76 -12.53 3.45
C LEU A 301 -7.98 -11.86 2.08
N ALA A 302 -9.02 -12.28 1.34
CA ALA A 302 -9.33 -11.71 0.03
C ALA A 302 -9.71 -10.22 0.11
N ILE A 303 -10.50 -9.82 1.10
CA ILE A 303 -10.83 -8.41 1.37
C ILE A 303 -9.55 -7.63 1.71
N GLY A 304 -8.67 -8.23 2.51
CA GLY A 304 -7.35 -7.67 2.82
C GLY A 304 -6.52 -7.40 1.56
N VAL A 305 -6.42 -8.38 0.66
CA VAL A 305 -5.72 -8.20 -0.62
C VAL A 305 -6.34 -7.07 -1.45
N GLN A 306 -7.66 -6.98 -1.50
CA GLN A 306 -8.33 -5.92 -2.25
C GLN A 306 -8.01 -4.53 -1.70
N ARG A 307 -7.99 -4.35 -0.38
CA ARG A 307 -7.61 -3.09 0.28
C ARG A 307 -6.15 -2.73 0.05
N MET A 308 -5.25 -3.72 0.06
CA MET A 308 -3.83 -3.52 -0.25
C MET A 308 -3.62 -3.10 -1.70
N ALA A 309 -4.33 -3.74 -2.65
CA ALA A 309 -4.24 -3.40 -4.07
C ALA A 309 -4.68 -1.96 -4.36
N GLN A 310 -5.69 -1.44 -3.65
CA GLN A 310 -6.11 -0.03 -3.71
C GLN A 310 -5.04 0.95 -3.20
N ARG A 311 -4.03 0.45 -2.47
CA ARG A 311 -2.87 1.18 -1.97
C ARG A 311 -1.58 0.74 -2.66
N ASN A 312 -1.68 0.36 -3.94
CA ASN A 312 -0.55 -0.04 -4.79
C ASN A 312 0.23 -1.28 -4.31
N ALA A 313 -0.29 -2.05 -3.35
CA ALA A 313 0.32 -3.27 -2.83
C ALA A 313 -0.39 -4.51 -3.39
N ILE A 314 0.14 -5.08 -4.45
CA ILE A 314 -0.45 -6.22 -5.16
C ILE A 314 0.03 -7.53 -4.55
N ILE A 315 -0.87 -8.23 -3.84
CA ILE A 315 -0.57 -9.54 -3.25
C ILE A 315 -0.80 -10.65 -4.27
N ARG A 316 0.24 -11.46 -4.53
CA ARG A 316 0.16 -12.59 -5.46
C ARG A 316 -0.42 -13.85 -4.81
N ARG A 317 -0.29 -14.00 -3.48
CA ARG A 317 -0.69 -15.19 -2.71
C ARG A 317 -1.43 -14.80 -1.44
N LEU A 318 -2.67 -15.28 -1.24
CA LEU A 318 -3.49 -14.96 -0.06
C LEU A 318 -2.77 -15.14 1.29
N PRO A 319 -2.01 -16.23 1.53
CA PRO A 319 -1.39 -16.43 2.82
C PRO A 319 -0.34 -15.35 3.17
N ALA A 320 0.23 -14.65 2.18
CA ALA A 320 1.21 -13.60 2.39
C ALA A 320 0.67 -12.42 3.21
N VAL A 321 -0.65 -12.13 3.11
CA VAL A 321 -1.32 -11.07 3.89
C VAL A 321 -1.11 -11.26 5.40
N GLU A 322 -1.18 -12.50 5.87
CA GLU A 322 -1.02 -12.82 7.29
C GLU A 322 0.42 -12.64 7.77
N THR A 323 1.38 -13.13 6.98
CA THR A 323 2.80 -13.01 7.29
C THR A 323 3.23 -11.55 7.30
N LEU A 324 2.69 -10.72 6.39
CA LEU A 324 2.97 -9.29 6.33
C LEU A 324 2.57 -8.56 7.63
N GLY A 325 1.44 -8.95 8.23
CA GLY A 325 1.03 -8.44 9.54
C GLY A 325 1.92 -8.88 10.71
N ALA A 326 2.79 -9.86 10.50
CA ALA A 326 3.72 -10.38 11.50
C ALA A 326 5.18 -9.98 11.26
N VAL A 327 5.46 -9.16 10.23
CA VAL A 327 6.82 -8.72 9.89
C VAL A 327 7.46 -8.01 11.08
N THR A 328 8.65 -8.47 11.44
CA THR A 328 9.47 -7.88 12.51
C THR A 328 10.68 -7.15 11.94
N THR A 329 11.11 -7.49 10.73
CA THR A 329 12.26 -6.86 10.08
C THR A 329 12.03 -6.72 8.58
N ILE A 330 12.26 -5.52 8.06
CA ILE A 330 12.21 -5.21 6.63
C ILE A 330 13.65 -4.97 6.16
N CYS A 331 14.14 -5.85 5.31
CA CYS A 331 15.35 -5.67 4.53
C CYS A 331 14.97 -4.98 3.23
N SER A 332 15.43 -3.74 3.02
CA SER A 332 15.10 -2.97 1.83
C SER A 332 16.34 -2.67 1.00
N ASP A 333 16.22 -2.80 -0.32
CA ASP A 333 17.18 -2.16 -1.21
C ASP A 333 17.09 -0.62 -1.09
N LYS A 334 18.20 0.07 -1.34
CA LYS A 334 18.29 1.53 -1.29
C LYS A 334 17.74 2.14 -2.58
N THR A 335 18.37 1.80 -3.70
CA THR A 335 18.18 2.52 -4.97
C THR A 335 16.77 2.30 -5.50
N GLY A 336 16.05 3.39 -5.79
CA GLY A 336 14.71 3.34 -6.37
C GLY A 336 13.58 2.91 -5.42
N THR A 337 13.90 2.34 -4.26
CA THR A 337 12.93 1.97 -3.20
C THR A 337 12.90 2.99 -2.06
N LEU A 338 14.05 3.25 -1.44
CA LEU A 338 14.19 4.26 -0.37
C LEU A 338 14.53 5.64 -0.94
N THR A 339 15.19 5.67 -2.09
CA THR A 339 15.56 6.88 -2.82
C THR A 339 14.74 7.03 -4.11
N ARG A 340 14.78 8.22 -4.72
CA ARG A 340 14.06 8.48 -5.98
C ARG A 340 14.71 7.84 -7.20
N ASN A 341 16.01 7.53 -7.11
CA ASN A 341 16.86 7.21 -8.25
C ASN A 341 16.92 8.37 -9.27
N GLU A 342 16.94 9.60 -8.74
CA GLU A 342 17.01 10.84 -9.52
C GLU A 342 18.15 11.67 -8.93
N LEU A 343 19.27 11.75 -9.65
CA LEU A 343 20.41 12.53 -9.15
C LEU A 343 20.00 13.99 -9.03
N THR A 344 20.34 14.61 -7.92
CA THR A 344 20.01 16.00 -7.61
C THR A 344 21.27 16.73 -7.15
N VAL A 345 21.53 17.91 -7.68
CA VAL A 345 22.55 18.82 -7.13
C VAL A 345 22.08 19.28 -5.75
N ARG A 346 22.87 18.98 -4.73
CA ARG A 346 22.58 19.32 -3.33
C ARG A 346 23.51 20.38 -2.78
N THR A 347 24.79 20.33 -3.18
CA THR A 347 25.81 21.28 -2.71
C THR A 347 26.48 21.92 -3.92
N VAL A 348 26.69 23.23 -3.89
CA VAL A 348 27.53 23.94 -4.85
C VAL A 348 28.59 24.72 -4.09
N VAL A 349 29.87 24.51 -4.39
CA VAL A 349 30.98 25.23 -3.76
C VAL A 349 31.63 26.12 -4.80
N THR A 350 31.77 27.40 -4.46
CA THR A 350 32.52 28.41 -5.20
C THR A 350 33.72 28.84 -4.38
N ALA A 351 34.61 29.67 -4.93
CA ALA A 351 35.79 30.15 -4.21
C ALA A 351 35.47 31.02 -2.98
N ASP A 352 34.26 31.59 -2.93
CA ASP A 352 33.77 32.51 -1.90
C ASP A 352 32.79 31.83 -0.93
N SER A 353 31.92 30.94 -1.42
CA SER A 353 30.80 30.43 -0.63
C SER A 353 30.39 28.99 -0.94
N VAL A 354 29.73 28.38 0.04
CA VAL A 354 29.07 27.06 -0.08
C VAL A 354 27.55 27.26 -0.07
N PHE A 355 26.89 26.73 -1.08
CA PHE A 355 25.44 26.82 -1.27
C PHE A 355 24.82 25.43 -1.14
N GLU A 356 23.64 25.37 -0.51
CA GLU A 356 22.79 24.17 -0.51
C GLU A 356 21.53 24.44 -1.34
N THR A 357 21.19 23.51 -2.22
CA THR A 357 20.05 23.62 -3.13
C THR A 357 18.85 22.85 -2.60
N SER A 358 17.66 23.47 -2.66
CA SER A 358 16.38 22.85 -2.33
C SER A 358 15.72 22.19 -3.56
N GLY A 359 14.60 21.50 -3.34
CA GLY A 359 13.95 20.68 -4.35
C GLY A 359 14.66 19.32 -4.54
N VAL A 360 13.93 18.36 -5.09
CA VAL A 360 14.37 16.97 -5.29
C VAL A 360 14.07 16.53 -6.71
N GLY A 361 14.95 15.71 -7.27
CA GLY A 361 14.83 15.23 -8.64
C GLY A 361 15.12 16.30 -9.68
N TYR A 362 14.51 16.14 -10.87
CA TYR A 362 14.74 16.98 -12.04
C TYR A 362 13.79 18.19 -12.16
N ASP A 363 12.96 18.42 -11.14
CA ASP A 363 12.11 19.60 -11.07
C ASP A 363 12.97 20.88 -11.04
N PRO A 364 12.81 21.82 -11.99
CA PRO A 364 13.60 23.04 -12.05
C PRO A 364 13.22 24.06 -10.97
N HIS A 365 12.27 23.77 -10.08
CA HIS A 365 11.93 24.67 -8.97
C HIS A 365 12.76 24.34 -7.72
N GLY A 366 13.32 25.37 -7.10
CA GLY A 366 14.12 25.26 -5.88
C GLY A 366 14.83 26.55 -5.55
N ASP A 367 15.36 26.61 -4.33
CA ASP A 367 16.06 27.76 -3.77
C ASP A 367 17.51 27.39 -3.47
N PHE A 368 18.39 28.39 -3.51
CA PHE A 368 19.75 28.27 -3.00
C PHE A 368 19.82 28.92 -1.61
N THR A 369 20.47 28.22 -0.69
CA THR A 369 20.67 28.70 0.67
C THR A 369 22.15 28.77 1.01
N GLU A 370 22.54 29.82 1.73
CA GLU A 370 23.89 30.06 2.23
C GLU A 370 23.78 30.22 3.75
N ASN A 371 24.48 29.40 4.53
CA ASN A 371 24.39 29.39 6.00
C ASN A 371 22.94 29.32 6.53
N GLY A 372 22.08 28.54 5.86
CA GLY A 372 20.68 28.34 6.23
C GLY A 372 19.72 29.49 5.86
N LYS A 373 20.16 30.49 5.10
CA LYS A 373 19.31 31.59 4.60
C LYS A 373 19.20 31.53 3.08
N THR A 374 17.99 31.70 2.55
CA THR A 374 17.75 31.81 1.10
C THR A 374 18.45 33.03 0.52
N VAL A 375 19.15 32.86 -0.60
CA VAL A 375 19.90 33.93 -1.28
C VAL A 375 19.36 34.18 -2.69
N SER A 376 19.43 35.43 -3.17
CA SER A 376 19.15 35.76 -4.57
C SER A 376 20.33 35.31 -5.43
N VAL A 377 20.07 34.44 -6.40
CA VAL A 377 21.14 33.85 -7.22
C VAL A 377 21.75 34.88 -8.17
N GLU A 378 20.96 35.86 -8.62
CA GLU A 378 21.37 36.96 -9.50
C GLU A 378 22.46 37.84 -8.88
N GLU A 379 22.52 37.92 -7.55
CA GLU A 379 23.53 38.69 -6.81
C GLU A 379 24.83 37.90 -6.58
N ARG A 380 24.88 36.62 -6.96
CA ARG A 380 26.03 35.71 -6.76
C ARG A 380 26.65 35.34 -8.11
N ALA A 381 27.46 36.26 -8.66
CA ALA A 381 28.06 36.13 -9.99
C ALA A 381 28.84 34.81 -10.19
N ASN A 382 29.63 34.38 -9.20
CA ASN A 382 30.42 33.14 -9.29
C ASN A 382 29.53 31.89 -9.33
N LEU A 383 28.41 31.89 -8.59
CA LEU A 383 27.44 30.79 -8.59
C LEU A 383 26.77 30.68 -9.98
N VAL A 384 26.32 31.81 -10.53
CA VAL A 384 25.73 31.87 -11.88
C VAL A 384 26.74 31.41 -12.94
N GLU A 385 28.00 31.80 -12.85
CA GLU A 385 29.04 31.39 -13.79
C GLU A 385 29.31 29.87 -13.73
N ALA A 386 29.42 29.31 -12.53
CA ALA A 386 29.61 27.87 -12.35
C ALA A 386 28.41 27.05 -12.88
N LEU A 387 27.18 27.52 -12.61
CA LEU A 387 25.95 26.88 -13.11
C LEU A 387 25.80 27.00 -14.63
N ARG A 388 26.17 28.16 -15.21
CA ARG A 388 26.23 28.34 -16.66
C ARG A 388 27.21 27.34 -17.28
N ALA A 389 28.43 27.23 -16.75
CA ALA A 389 29.41 26.28 -17.27
C ALA A 389 28.90 24.84 -17.20
N ALA A 390 28.22 24.47 -16.12
CA ALA A 390 27.61 23.14 -15.94
C ALA A 390 26.44 22.86 -16.90
N ALA A 391 25.68 23.90 -17.28
CA ALA A 391 24.57 23.80 -18.24
C ALA A 391 25.03 23.83 -19.70
N MET A 392 26.10 24.57 -20.01
CA MET A 392 26.61 24.70 -21.39
C MET A 392 27.42 23.48 -21.80
N CYS A 393 28.22 22.93 -20.89
CA CYS A 393 28.92 21.66 -21.08
C CYS A 393 27.98 20.50 -20.69
N ASN A 394 26.88 20.30 -21.42
CA ASN A 394 25.82 19.35 -21.08
C ASN A 394 25.10 18.83 -22.35
N ASP A 395 24.78 17.55 -22.39
CA ASP A 395 24.02 16.92 -23.49
C ASP A 395 22.63 16.43 -23.06
N ALA A 396 22.30 16.48 -21.76
CA ALA A 396 21.01 16.08 -21.26
C ALA A 396 19.92 17.10 -21.59
N VAL A 397 18.69 16.62 -21.74
CA VAL A 397 17.50 17.44 -21.94
C VAL A 397 16.48 17.11 -20.86
N LEU A 398 15.94 18.15 -20.21
CA LEU A 398 14.84 18.01 -19.27
C LEU A 398 13.51 18.16 -19.99
N ASN A 399 12.62 17.20 -19.78
CA ASN A 399 11.31 17.14 -20.42
C ASN A 399 10.21 16.95 -19.38
N GLU A 400 9.14 17.74 -19.49
CA GLU A 400 7.95 17.60 -18.66
C GLU A 400 6.88 16.79 -19.41
N ARG A 401 6.41 15.69 -18.81
CA ARG A 401 5.28 14.89 -19.31
C ARG A 401 4.29 14.65 -18.18
N ASP A 402 3.02 15.00 -18.39
CA ASP A 402 1.95 14.84 -17.40
C ASP A 402 2.26 15.47 -16.01
N GLY A 403 3.01 16.58 -15.99
CA GLY A 403 3.44 17.26 -14.76
C GLY A 403 4.63 16.61 -14.03
N VAL A 404 5.28 15.62 -14.64
CA VAL A 404 6.49 14.96 -14.11
C VAL A 404 7.69 15.31 -14.97
N TRP A 405 8.75 15.79 -14.32
CA TRP A 405 10.03 16.11 -14.96
C TRP A 405 10.89 14.85 -15.11
N GLY A 406 11.26 14.54 -16.34
CA GLY A 406 12.21 13.49 -16.70
C GLY A 406 13.47 14.06 -17.34
N VAL A 407 14.52 13.25 -17.38
CA VAL A 407 15.75 13.54 -18.11
C VAL A 407 15.90 12.57 -19.27
N ASP A 408 16.18 13.10 -20.46
CA ASP A 408 16.69 12.35 -21.59
C ASP A 408 18.21 12.60 -21.67
N GLY A 409 19.03 11.58 -21.38
CA GLY A 409 20.50 11.70 -21.30
C GLY A 409 21.09 11.14 -20.00
N ASP A 410 22.33 11.49 -19.68
CA ASP A 410 22.97 11.05 -18.43
C ASP A 410 22.32 11.71 -17.20
N PRO A 411 21.94 10.94 -16.14
CA PRO A 411 21.35 11.48 -14.93
C PRO A 411 22.18 12.54 -14.20
N THR A 412 23.51 12.44 -14.25
CA THR A 412 24.42 13.40 -13.63
C THR A 412 24.34 14.73 -14.35
N GLU A 413 24.24 14.70 -15.68
CA GLU A 413 24.06 15.89 -16.51
C GLU A 413 22.68 16.50 -16.34
N GLY A 414 21.62 15.69 -16.28
CA GLY A 414 20.27 16.16 -15.98
C GLY A 414 20.18 16.87 -14.63
N ALA A 415 20.88 16.37 -13.62
CA ALA A 415 20.95 16.99 -12.30
C ALA A 415 21.62 18.38 -12.34
N LEU A 416 22.73 18.52 -13.09
CA LEU A 416 23.41 19.81 -13.28
C LEU A 416 22.51 20.80 -14.03
N LEU A 417 21.81 20.34 -15.07
CA LEU A 417 20.88 21.15 -15.83
C LEU A 417 19.70 21.61 -14.97
N ALA A 418 19.11 20.71 -14.15
CA ALA A 418 18.07 21.06 -13.20
C ALA A 418 18.58 22.10 -12.18
N GLY A 419 19.80 21.95 -11.68
CA GLY A 419 20.46 22.93 -10.81
C GLY A 419 20.59 24.31 -11.45
N ALA A 420 20.94 24.38 -12.74
CA ALA A 420 21.04 25.64 -13.47
C ALA A 420 19.65 26.29 -13.68
N LEU A 421 18.62 25.50 -14.00
CA LEU A 421 17.26 26.02 -14.15
C LEU A 421 16.68 26.54 -12.82
N LYS A 422 16.99 25.89 -11.68
CA LYS A 422 16.65 26.38 -10.33
C LYS A 422 17.23 27.75 -10.01
N ALA A 423 18.37 28.09 -10.61
CA ALA A 423 18.99 29.39 -10.50
C ALA A 423 18.39 30.44 -11.44
N GLY A 424 17.34 30.10 -12.19
CA GLY A 424 16.69 31.00 -13.14
C GLY A 424 17.44 31.17 -14.46
N LEU A 425 18.41 30.30 -14.78
CA LEU A 425 19.10 30.36 -16.08
C LEU A 425 18.17 29.94 -17.22
N ASP A 426 18.05 30.79 -18.23
CA ASP A 426 17.40 30.47 -19.50
C ASP A 426 18.40 29.80 -20.44
N VAL A 427 18.54 28.47 -20.29
CA VAL A 427 19.50 27.67 -21.07
C VAL A 427 19.25 27.74 -22.59
N PRO A 428 18.01 27.67 -23.10
CA PRO A 428 17.75 27.90 -24.53
C PRO A 428 18.26 29.25 -25.03
N ARG A 429 18.11 30.31 -24.23
CA ARG A 429 18.66 31.62 -24.57
C ARG A 429 20.18 31.65 -24.55
N GLU A 430 20.82 31.05 -23.54
CA GLU A 430 22.29 30.95 -23.45
C GLU A 430 22.88 30.20 -24.65
N LEU A 431 22.28 29.09 -25.08
CA LEU A 431 22.70 28.34 -26.26
C LEU A 431 22.47 29.10 -27.57
N LYS A 432 21.48 30.00 -27.61
CA LYS A 432 21.24 30.86 -28.77
C LYS A 432 22.24 32.02 -28.83
N GLU A 433 22.55 32.63 -27.69
CA GLU A 433 23.53 33.72 -27.58
C GLU A 433 24.98 33.19 -27.76
N ARG A 434 25.24 31.95 -27.35
CA ARG A 434 26.54 31.27 -27.38
C ARG A 434 26.41 29.85 -27.97
N PRO A 435 26.11 29.71 -29.28
CA PRO A 435 26.01 28.40 -29.92
C PRO A 435 27.25 27.54 -29.70
N ARG A 436 27.03 26.26 -29.39
CA ARG A 436 28.07 25.24 -29.32
C ARG A 436 28.61 24.97 -30.72
N THR A 437 29.90 25.10 -30.91
CA THR A 437 30.57 24.90 -32.21
C THR A 437 31.34 23.59 -32.28
N ASP A 438 31.89 23.11 -31.16
CA ASP A 438 32.65 21.86 -31.10
C ASP A 438 32.67 21.27 -29.67
N GLU A 439 33.05 20.00 -29.54
CA GLU A 439 33.06 19.28 -28.25
C GLU A 439 34.12 18.17 -28.17
N ILE A 440 34.57 17.90 -26.94
CA ILE A 440 35.27 16.68 -26.55
C ILE A 440 34.31 15.89 -25.65
N PRO A 441 33.71 14.79 -26.12
CA PRO A 441 32.76 14.02 -25.34
C PRO A 441 33.43 13.35 -24.14
N PHE A 442 32.63 12.98 -23.14
CA PHE A 442 33.15 12.29 -21.97
C PHE A 442 33.63 10.87 -22.32
N GLU A 443 34.88 10.56 -21.98
CA GLU A 443 35.39 9.19 -21.98
C GLU A 443 36.00 8.84 -20.62
N ALA A 444 35.77 7.62 -20.14
CA ALA A 444 36.20 7.16 -18.81
C ALA A 444 37.73 7.24 -18.61
N GLN A 445 38.51 7.07 -19.69
CA GLN A 445 39.97 7.22 -19.66
C GLN A 445 40.43 8.66 -19.40
N HIS A 446 39.68 9.65 -19.86
CA HIS A 446 40.01 11.06 -19.75
C HIS A 446 39.38 11.72 -18.51
N ARG A 447 38.24 11.22 -18.05
CA ARG A 447 37.52 11.66 -16.83
C ARG A 447 37.01 13.12 -16.88
N PHE A 448 36.89 13.71 -18.07
CA PHE A 448 36.29 15.03 -18.29
C PHE A 448 35.54 15.09 -19.63
N MET A 449 34.69 16.11 -19.78
CA MET A 449 34.04 16.55 -21.02
C MET A 449 34.35 18.03 -21.22
N ALA A 450 34.50 18.47 -22.48
CA ALA A 450 34.70 19.88 -22.81
C ALA A 450 33.84 20.32 -23.99
N THR A 451 33.39 21.56 -24.00
CA THR A 451 32.56 22.15 -25.06
C THR A 451 33.09 23.54 -25.43
N LEU A 452 33.05 23.87 -26.72
CA LEU A 452 33.45 25.17 -27.27
C LEU A 452 32.21 25.91 -27.76
N HIS A 453 32.08 27.17 -27.36
CA HIS A 453 30.97 28.04 -27.70
C HIS A 453 31.44 29.41 -28.19
N HIS A 454 30.69 30.06 -29.05
CA HIS A 454 31.01 31.42 -29.51
C HIS A 454 29.85 32.38 -29.32
N ASP A 455 30.14 33.57 -28.80
CA ASP A 455 29.15 34.65 -28.81
C ASP A 455 28.98 35.25 -30.22
N HIS A 456 27.96 36.11 -30.38
CA HIS A 456 27.71 36.82 -31.65
C HIS A 456 28.84 37.79 -32.06
N SER A 457 29.78 38.09 -31.18
CA SER A 457 30.97 38.92 -31.47
C SER A 457 32.18 38.06 -31.90
N GLY A 458 32.04 36.74 -31.91
CA GLY A 458 33.10 35.79 -32.27
C GLY A 458 34.06 35.45 -31.13
N ASN A 459 33.75 35.83 -29.89
CA ASN A 459 34.56 35.43 -28.72
C ASN A 459 34.25 33.97 -28.36
N GLY A 460 35.28 33.14 -28.27
CA GLY A 460 35.15 31.73 -27.92
C GLY A 460 35.27 31.46 -26.42
N PHE A 461 34.49 30.51 -25.93
CA PHE A 461 34.44 30.07 -24.53
C PHE A 461 34.50 28.54 -24.48
N ILE A 462 35.44 28.00 -23.70
CA ILE A 462 35.59 26.58 -23.44
C ILE A 462 35.06 26.30 -22.04
N PHE A 463 34.08 25.40 -21.92
CA PHE A 463 33.56 24.92 -20.65
C PHE A 463 33.94 23.46 -20.45
N VAL A 464 34.44 23.12 -19.26
CA VAL A 464 34.93 21.79 -18.92
C VAL A 464 34.25 21.31 -17.65
N LYS A 465 33.77 20.07 -17.64
CA LYS A 465 33.29 19.37 -16.43
C LYS A 465 33.98 18.03 -16.30
N GLY A 466 34.19 17.55 -15.07
CA GLY A 466 34.80 16.24 -14.87
C GLY A 466 35.15 15.92 -13.43
N ALA A 467 35.98 14.89 -13.26
CA ALA A 467 36.51 14.50 -11.95
C ALA A 467 37.28 15.69 -11.33
N PRO A 468 36.97 16.10 -10.09
CA PRO A 468 37.60 17.26 -9.47
C PRO A 468 39.13 17.21 -9.46
N GLU A 469 39.71 16.05 -9.16
CA GLU A 469 41.16 15.86 -9.09
C GLU A 469 41.81 16.09 -10.46
N ARG A 470 41.14 15.66 -11.53
CA ARG A 470 41.61 15.85 -12.90
C ARG A 470 41.52 17.32 -13.31
N LEU A 471 40.44 18.01 -12.97
CA LEU A 471 40.30 19.43 -13.27
C LEU A 471 41.29 20.29 -12.49
N LEU A 472 41.60 19.93 -11.23
CA LEU A 472 42.62 20.62 -10.44
C LEU A 472 44.02 20.53 -11.07
N GLU A 473 44.35 19.44 -11.77
CA GLU A 473 45.60 19.32 -12.55
C GLU A 473 45.61 20.22 -13.80
N MET A 474 44.44 20.48 -14.39
CA MET A 474 44.28 21.25 -15.63
C MET A 474 44.11 22.77 -15.38
N CYS A 475 43.74 23.15 -14.15
CA CYS A 475 43.52 24.54 -13.76
C CYS A 475 44.77 25.18 -13.17
N PHE A 476 45.09 26.38 -13.65
CA PHE A 476 46.10 27.25 -13.03
C PHE A 476 45.44 28.40 -12.25
N TRP A 477 44.26 28.81 -12.71
CA TRP A 477 43.48 29.90 -12.13
C TRP A 477 42.25 29.36 -11.40
N GLN A 478 41.69 30.19 -10.52
CA GLN A 478 40.33 30.06 -10.01
C GLN A 478 39.64 31.42 -10.02
N ARG A 479 38.31 31.41 -10.03
CA ARG A 479 37.52 32.65 -10.01
C ARG A 479 37.55 33.30 -8.61
N GLU A 480 37.80 34.61 -8.56
CA GLU A 480 37.72 35.42 -7.33
C GLU A 480 36.34 36.09 -7.22
N PRO A 481 35.80 36.32 -6.01
CA PRO A 481 34.65 37.20 -5.82
C PRO A 481 34.87 38.56 -6.49
N GLY A 482 34.02 38.88 -7.48
CA GLY A 482 34.13 40.09 -8.31
C GLY A 482 34.57 39.85 -9.76
N GLY A 483 34.87 38.60 -10.16
CA GLY A 483 35.06 38.23 -11.55
C GLY A 483 36.52 38.09 -12.01
N ALA A 484 37.50 38.45 -11.18
CA ALA A 484 38.93 38.34 -11.53
C ALA A 484 39.45 36.89 -11.44
N GLN A 485 40.59 36.61 -12.08
CA GLN A 485 41.31 35.34 -11.93
C GLN A 485 42.39 35.47 -10.85
N ARG A 486 42.49 34.47 -9.97
CA ARG A 486 43.61 34.34 -9.00
C ARG A 486 44.24 32.95 -9.08
N PRO A 487 45.49 32.74 -8.63
CA PRO A 487 46.10 31.41 -8.60
C PRO A 487 45.24 30.40 -7.82
N LEU A 488 45.18 29.16 -8.30
CA LEU A 488 44.40 28.06 -7.70
C LEU A 488 44.89 27.72 -6.29
N ASP A 489 43.97 27.66 -5.32
CA ASP A 489 44.17 27.16 -3.96
C ASP A 489 43.73 25.69 -3.89
N ALA A 490 44.63 24.77 -4.22
CA ALA A 490 44.33 23.34 -4.28
C ALA A 490 43.89 22.77 -2.92
N ASP A 491 44.47 23.25 -1.80
CA ASP A 491 44.16 22.76 -0.46
C ASP A 491 42.74 23.14 -0.01
N PHE A 492 42.25 24.32 -0.42
CA PHE A 492 40.85 24.70 -0.23
C PHE A 492 39.90 23.73 -0.94
N TRP A 493 40.14 23.45 -2.22
CA TRP A 493 39.25 22.59 -3.02
C TRP A 493 39.31 21.12 -2.58
N LEU A 494 40.49 20.59 -2.27
CA LEU A 494 40.66 19.22 -1.78
C LEU A 494 39.92 18.97 -0.45
N ARG A 495 39.92 19.96 0.46
CA ARG A 495 39.12 19.86 1.70
C ARG A 495 37.62 19.79 1.40
N HIS A 496 37.10 20.66 0.53
CA HIS A 496 35.68 20.67 0.18
C HIS A 496 35.25 19.43 -0.62
N ILE A 497 36.12 18.85 -1.45
CA ILE A 497 35.87 17.55 -2.08
C ILE A 497 35.67 16.49 -0.99
N GLY A 498 36.54 16.47 0.03
CA GLY A 498 36.42 15.57 1.18
C GLY A 498 35.11 15.78 1.97
N ASP A 499 34.74 17.02 2.26
CA ASP A 499 33.53 17.36 3.00
C ASP A 499 32.25 16.96 2.25
N ILE A 500 32.19 17.21 0.94
CA ILE A 500 31.07 16.82 0.08
C ILE A 500 30.98 15.28 0.00
N ALA A 501 32.11 14.60 -0.19
CA ALA A 501 32.17 13.13 -0.22
C ALA A 501 31.76 12.50 1.11
N ALA A 502 32.12 13.11 2.25
CA ALA A 502 31.72 12.66 3.58
C ALA A 502 30.19 12.76 3.81
N LYS A 503 29.51 13.67 3.11
CA LYS A 503 28.04 13.73 3.04
C LYS A 503 27.43 12.67 2.11
N GLY A 504 28.24 11.76 1.54
CA GLY A 504 27.79 10.72 0.61
C GLY A 504 27.47 11.22 -0.80
N GLN A 505 27.85 12.45 -1.13
CA GLN A 505 27.56 13.07 -2.41
C GLN A 505 28.67 12.77 -3.43
N ARG A 506 28.31 12.51 -4.68
CA ARG A 506 29.23 12.42 -5.82
C ARG A 506 29.70 13.84 -6.16
N VAL A 507 31.01 14.04 -6.33
CA VAL A 507 31.58 15.36 -6.60
C VAL A 507 31.95 15.51 -8.07
N LEU A 508 31.56 16.63 -8.68
CA LEU A 508 32.03 17.05 -10.01
C LEU A 508 32.64 18.45 -9.93
N GLY A 509 33.74 18.67 -10.65
CA GLY A 509 34.31 20.00 -10.85
C GLY A 509 33.82 20.61 -12.16
N VAL A 510 33.77 21.94 -12.19
CA VAL A 510 33.59 22.73 -13.42
C VAL A 510 34.68 23.78 -13.55
N ALA A 511 35.13 23.98 -14.78
CA ALA A 511 36.13 24.97 -15.13
C ALA A 511 35.80 25.64 -16.47
N ALA A 512 36.38 26.80 -16.72
CA ALA A 512 36.23 27.51 -17.98
C ALA A 512 37.54 28.14 -18.45
N LYS A 513 37.62 28.42 -19.75
CA LYS A 513 38.72 29.15 -20.37
C LYS A 513 38.21 29.95 -21.57
N GLN A 514 38.75 31.15 -21.75
CA GLN A 514 38.47 31.92 -22.95
C GLN A 514 39.32 31.37 -24.10
N ALA A 515 38.68 31.03 -25.22
CA ALA A 515 39.39 30.55 -26.40
C ALA A 515 40.11 31.70 -27.12
N PRO A 516 41.24 31.44 -27.79
CA PRO A 516 41.88 32.44 -28.66
C PRO A 516 40.92 32.96 -29.74
N ALA A 517 41.09 34.21 -30.15
CA ALA A 517 40.26 34.81 -31.19
C ALA A 517 40.33 34.00 -32.50
N GLY A 518 39.17 33.62 -33.04
CA GLY A 518 39.06 32.83 -34.28
C GLY A 518 39.23 31.30 -34.12
N HIS A 519 39.41 30.80 -32.90
CA HIS A 519 39.51 29.36 -32.63
C HIS A 519 38.15 28.67 -32.82
N CYS A 520 38.04 27.71 -33.73
CA CYS A 520 36.76 27.08 -34.10
C CYS A 520 36.70 25.55 -33.88
N GLU A 521 37.84 24.92 -33.60
CA GLU A 521 37.97 23.48 -33.34
C GLU A 521 38.45 23.27 -31.91
N LEU A 522 37.99 22.23 -31.22
CA LEU A 522 38.38 21.94 -29.84
C LEU A 522 39.27 20.69 -29.80
N ALA A 523 40.55 20.89 -29.48
CA ALA A 523 41.53 19.80 -29.34
C ALA A 523 41.92 19.58 -27.87
N PHE A 524 42.44 18.38 -27.55
CA PHE A 524 42.88 18.05 -26.18
C PHE A 524 43.90 19.05 -25.63
N GLY A 525 44.82 19.55 -26.45
CA GLY A 525 45.82 20.54 -26.04
C GLY A 525 45.21 21.86 -25.54
N ASP A 526 43.99 22.21 -25.94
CA ASP A 526 43.33 23.47 -25.55
C ASP A 526 42.89 23.46 -24.09
N VAL A 527 42.64 22.28 -23.53
CA VAL A 527 42.13 22.06 -22.16
C VAL A 527 43.19 21.51 -21.21
N GLU A 528 44.40 21.19 -21.68
CA GLU A 528 45.45 20.59 -20.84
C GLU A 528 45.96 21.51 -19.73
N ARG A 529 45.96 22.84 -19.93
CA ARG A 529 46.49 23.84 -18.99
C ARG A 529 45.76 25.19 -19.08
N ASP A 530 45.97 26.02 -18.06
CA ASP A 530 45.47 27.41 -17.94
C ASP A 530 43.96 27.55 -17.83
N LEU A 531 43.25 26.50 -17.44
CA LEU A 531 41.83 26.60 -17.10
C LEU A 531 41.62 27.41 -15.81
N THR A 532 40.44 28.02 -15.69
CA THR A 532 39.96 28.66 -14.46
C THR A 532 38.94 27.77 -13.78
N PHE A 533 39.26 27.31 -12.58
CA PHE A 533 38.35 26.52 -11.76
C PHE A 533 37.19 27.41 -11.25
N LEU A 534 35.95 26.99 -11.50
CA LEU A 534 34.76 27.80 -11.18
C LEU A 534 34.04 27.27 -9.93
N GLY A 535 33.94 25.96 -9.76
CA GLY A 535 33.27 25.39 -8.59
C GLY A 535 33.16 23.87 -8.57
N LEU A 536 32.64 23.36 -7.45
CA LEU A 536 32.30 21.95 -7.23
C LEU A 536 30.79 21.78 -7.11
N PHE A 537 30.28 20.66 -7.63
CA PHE A 537 28.91 20.22 -7.50
C PHE A 537 28.86 18.90 -6.75
N GLY A 538 28.16 18.89 -5.62
CA GLY A 538 27.81 17.69 -4.86
C GLY A 538 26.45 17.17 -5.29
N LEU A 539 26.44 15.98 -5.89
CA LEU A 539 25.24 15.31 -6.40
C LEU A 539 24.87 14.14 -5.51
N ILE A 540 23.59 13.98 -5.21
CA ILE A 540 23.08 12.86 -4.40
C ILE A 540 21.80 12.31 -5.01
N ASP A 541 21.55 11.03 -4.80
CA ASP A 541 20.22 10.43 -5.01
C ASP A 541 19.43 10.58 -3.69
N PRO A 542 18.50 11.55 -3.61
CA PRO A 542 17.90 11.92 -2.33
C PRO A 542 16.90 10.85 -1.84
N PRO A 543 16.77 10.69 -0.51
CA PRO A 543 15.73 9.85 0.06
C PRO A 543 14.34 10.42 -0.24
N ARG A 544 13.37 9.52 -0.37
CA ARG A 544 11.96 9.89 -0.50
C ARG A 544 11.42 10.43 0.82
N ALA A 545 10.75 11.57 0.80
CA ALA A 545 10.15 12.16 2.01
C ALA A 545 9.14 11.17 2.65
N GLU A 546 8.37 10.50 1.81
CA GLU A 546 7.45 9.43 2.21
C GLU A 546 8.17 8.21 2.80
N ALA A 547 9.38 7.87 2.35
CA ALA A 547 10.17 6.78 2.92
C ALA A 547 10.71 7.14 4.32
N VAL A 548 11.14 8.38 4.55
CA VAL A 548 11.55 8.87 5.87
C VAL A 548 10.41 8.73 6.89
N ALA A 549 9.21 9.19 6.52
CA ALA A 549 8.02 9.06 7.36
C ALA A 549 7.64 7.59 7.62
N ALA A 550 7.69 6.77 6.58
CA ALA A 550 7.38 5.34 6.66
C ALA A 550 8.38 4.55 7.52
N ILE A 551 9.69 4.86 7.45
CA ILE A 551 10.71 4.24 8.32
C ILE A 551 10.44 4.60 9.78
N ARG A 552 10.12 5.87 10.06
CA ARG A 552 9.76 6.30 11.41
C ARG A 552 8.55 5.55 11.95
N GLU A 553 7.50 5.41 11.15
CA GLU A 553 6.30 4.63 11.52
C GLU A 553 6.65 3.15 11.78
N CYS A 554 7.54 2.55 10.98
CA CYS A 554 8.04 1.19 11.23
C CYS A 554 8.79 1.09 12.56
N VAL A 555 9.69 2.03 12.84
CA VAL A 555 10.48 2.04 14.09
C VAL A 555 9.56 2.23 15.31
N ASP A 556 8.62 3.17 15.24
CA ASP A 556 7.61 3.40 16.29
C ASP A 556 6.73 2.14 16.51
N ALA A 557 6.42 1.42 15.43
CA ALA A 557 5.69 0.15 15.45
C ALA A 557 6.54 -1.07 15.87
N GLY A 558 7.82 -0.88 16.24
CA GLY A 558 8.74 -1.93 16.66
C GLY A 558 9.23 -2.85 15.52
N ILE A 559 9.17 -2.39 14.26
CA ILE A 559 9.67 -3.09 13.07
C ILE A 559 11.07 -2.58 12.76
N GLY A 560 12.07 -3.48 12.74
CA GLY A 560 13.43 -3.12 12.34
C GLY A 560 13.54 -2.90 10.84
N VAL A 561 14.16 -1.81 10.40
CA VAL A 561 14.47 -1.57 8.98
C VAL A 561 15.97 -1.71 8.76
N LYS A 562 16.35 -2.51 7.77
CA LYS A 562 17.75 -2.76 7.39
C LYS A 562 17.94 -2.41 5.91
N MET A 563 18.84 -1.48 5.63
CA MET A 563 19.21 -1.09 4.27
C MET A 563 20.29 -2.02 3.74
N ILE A 564 20.07 -2.58 2.55
CA ILE A 564 21.06 -3.40 1.85
C ILE A 564 21.33 -2.73 0.50
N THR A 565 22.60 -2.52 0.14
CA THR A 565 22.95 -1.78 -1.08
C THR A 565 24.29 -2.23 -1.65
N GLY A 566 24.48 -1.99 -2.95
CA GLY A 566 25.76 -2.12 -3.65
C GLY A 566 26.70 -0.91 -3.47
N ASP A 567 26.18 0.20 -2.95
CA ASP A 567 26.92 1.46 -2.78
C ASP A 567 28.12 1.34 -1.84
N HIS A 568 29.00 2.35 -1.90
CA HIS A 568 30.06 2.51 -0.92
C HIS A 568 29.50 2.71 0.50
N VAL A 569 30.19 2.16 1.50
CA VAL A 569 29.77 2.19 2.91
C VAL A 569 29.52 3.61 3.44
N ALA A 570 30.36 4.57 3.05
CA ALA A 570 30.22 5.98 3.44
C ALA A 570 28.91 6.61 2.91
N THR A 571 28.60 6.40 1.63
CA THR A 571 27.35 6.88 1.01
C THR A 571 26.14 6.20 1.63
N ALA A 572 26.20 4.89 1.82
CA ALA A 572 25.11 4.13 2.45
C ALA A 572 24.83 4.61 3.88
N ALA A 573 25.87 4.86 4.68
CA ALA A 573 25.73 5.39 6.04
C ALA A 573 25.18 6.82 6.07
N ALA A 574 25.57 7.67 5.12
CA ALA A 574 25.03 9.03 4.99
C ALA A 574 23.53 9.02 4.67
N ILE A 575 23.10 8.24 3.67
CA ILE A 575 21.68 8.08 3.31
C ILE A 575 20.90 7.45 4.48
N ALA A 576 21.46 6.46 5.17
CA ALA A 576 20.84 5.85 6.33
C ALA A 576 20.59 6.87 7.46
N ARG A 577 21.50 7.83 7.65
CA ARG A 577 21.34 8.92 8.62
C ARG A 577 20.19 9.86 8.24
N GLU A 578 20.08 10.23 6.97
CA GLU A 578 18.99 11.07 6.47
C GLU A 578 17.62 10.37 6.55
N LEU A 579 17.59 9.06 6.34
CA LEU A 579 16.38 8.23 6.50
C LEU A 579 15.97 8.00 7.96
N GLY A 580 16.81 8.39 8.93
CA GLY A 580 16.57 8.17 10.36
C GLY A 580 16.74 6.71 10.80
N LEU A 581 17.55 5.92 10.08
CA LEU A 581 17.85 4.55 10.50
C LEU A 581 18.72 4.55 11.77
N PRO A 582 18.47 3.65 12.74
CA PRO A 582 19.26 3.59 13.97
C PRO A 582 20.67 3.06 13.69
N ASN A 583 21.67 3.57 14.42
CA ASN A 583 23.07 3.13 14.35
C ASN A 583 23.68 3.11 12.93
N PRO A 584 23.56 4.17 12.10
CA PRO A 584 24.08 4.18 10.73
C PRO A 584 25.61 4.00 10.67
N GLU A 585 26.31 4.31 11.77
CA GLU A 585 27.76 4.15 11.91
C GLU A 585 28.21 2.67 11.96
N ARG A 586 27.30 1.74 12.29
CA ARG A 586 27.56 0.29 12.32
C ARG A 586 27.28 -0.37 10.96
N ALA A 587 27.74 0.27 9.89
CA ALA A 587 27.60 -0.26 8.53
C ALA A 587 28.64 -1.35 8.25
N LEU A 588 28.21 -2.45 7.62
CA LEU A 588 29.09 -3.57 7.25
C LEU A 588 29.21 -3.67 5.73
N THR A 589 30.37 -4.08 5.25
CA THR A 589 30.56 -4.40 3.83
C THR A 589 30.36 -5.88 3.55
N GLY A 590 30.08 -6.27 2.30
CA GLY A 590 30.05 -7.68 1.91
C GLY A 590 31.31 -8.47 2.29
N ARG A 591 32.49 -7.83 2.19
CA ARG A 591 33.76 -8.42 2.61
C ARG A 591 33.86 -8.65 4.12
N ASP A 592 33.19 -7.81 4.92
CA ASP A 592 33.13 -8.01 6.36
C ASP A 592 32.22 -9.20 6.69
N LEU A 593 31.08 -9.33 5.99
CA LEU A 593 30.17 -10.46 6.13
C LEU A 593 30.84 -11.80 5.80
N ASP A 594 31.69 -11.84 4.78
CA ASP A 594 32.43 -13.06 4.38
C ASP A 594 33.41 -13.56 5.45
N LYS A 595 33.93 -12.66 6.30
CA LYS A 595 34.88 -13.00 7.37
C LYS A 595 34.21 -13.51 8.63
N LEU A 596 32.92 -13.20 8.83
CA LEU A 596 32.19 -13.58 10.04
C LEU A 596 31.78 -15.06 9.97
N SER A 597 31.97 -15.78 11.08
CA SER A 597 31.31 -17.07 11.30
C SER A 597 29.78 -16.90 11.37
N GLN A 598 29.02 -18.00 11.34
CA GLN A 598 27.56 -17.90 11.39
C GLN A 598 27.08 -17.33 12.74
N GLU A 599 27.70 -17.71 13.85
CA GLU A 599 27.37 -17.20 15.18
C GLU A 599 27.69 -15.70 15.33
N GLU A 600 28.83 -15.25 14.81
CA GLU A 600 29.22 -13.84 14.83
C GLU A 600 28.33 -13.01 13.89
N LEU A 601 27.96 -13.58 12.74
CA LEU A 601 27.03 -12.94 11.82
C LEU A 601 25.67 -12.72 12.50
N ASP A 602 25.13 -13.75 13.15
CA ASP A 602 23.84 -13.67 13.83
C ASP A 602 23.84 -12.57 14.91
N ALA A 603 24.91 -12.47 15.70
CA ALA A 603 25.05 -11.43 16.72
C ALA A 603 25.18 -10.01 16.12
N THR A 604 25.90 -9.86 15.02
CA THR A 604 26.21 -8.55 14.43
C THR A 604 25.03 -8.02 13.61
N VAL A 605 24.36 -8.90 12.85
CA VAL A 605 23.19 -8.57 12.02
C VAL A 605 22.03 -8.04 12.83
N ARG A 606 21.90 -8.45 14.10
CA ARG A 606 20.88 -7.90 15.01
C ARG A 606 21.00 -6.38 15.14
N ASP A 607 22.21 -5.88 15.39
CA ASP A 607 22.47 -4.47 15.71
C ASP A 607 22.78 -3.61 14.46
N ALA A 608 23.36 -4.22 13.42
CA ALA A 608 23.71 -3.52 12.17
C ALA A 608 22.47 -3.23 11.31
N THR A 609 22.39 -2.01 10.76
CA THR A 609 21.26 -1.54 9.95
C THR A 609 21.61 -1.25 8.50
N VAL A 610 22.90 -1.15 8.17
CA VAL A 610 23.39 -0.81 6.83
C VAL A 610 24.36 -1.89 6.36
N PHE A 611 24.07 -2.48 5.19
CA PHE A 611 24.92 -3.47 4.54
C PHE A 611 25.26 -2.98 3.14
N ALA A 612 26.53 -2.63 2.92
CA ALA A 612 27.03 -1.99 1.71
C ALA A 612 27.90 -2.94 0.88
N ARG A 613 28.06 -2.68 -0.43
CA ARG A 613 28.81 -3.55 -1.36
C ARG A 613 28.47 -5.04 -1.21
N THR A 614 27.19 -5.35 -1.14
CA THR A 614 26.69 -6.72 -0.92
C THR A 614 26.45 -7.47 -2.22
N SER A 615 26.73 -8.77 -2.23
CA SER A 615 26.39 -9.67 -3.35
C SER A 615 25.01 -10.32 -3.16
N PRO A 616 24.44 -10.96 -4.19
CA PRO A 616 23.22 -11.77 -4.07
C PRO A 616 23.29 -12.82 -2.95
N GLU A 617 24.44 -13.49 -2.81
CA GLU A 617 24.69 -14.49 -1.78
C GLU A 617 24.67 -13.87 -0.38
N HIS A 618 25.20 -12.65 -0.23
CA HIS A 618 25.13 -11.91 1.03
C HIS A 618 23.69 -11.57 1.40
N LYS A 619 22.88 -11.10 0.44
CA LYS A 619 21.44 -10.82 0.67
C LYS A 619 20.73 -12.07 1.20
N LEU A 620 20.94 -13.22 0.55
CA LEU A 620 20.36 -14.50 0.98
C LEU A 620 20.86 -14.94 2.38
N ARG A 621 22.15 -14.77 2.66
CA ARG A 621 22.76 -15.14 3.94
C ARG A 621 22.22 -14.27 5.09
N LEU A 622 22.02 -12.98 4.86
CA LEU A 622 21.40 -12.04 5.81
C LEU A 622 19.96 -12.45 6.15
N VAL A 623 19.14 -12.76 5.14
CA VAL A 623 17.76 -13.23 5.34
C VAL A 623 17.73 -14.50 6.20
N LYS A 624 18.59 -15.49 5.90
CA LYS A 624 18.67 -16.74 6.68
C LYS A 624 19.10 -16.52 8.13
N SER A 625 20.05 -15.61 8.37
CA SER A 625 20.53 -15.25 9.71
C SER A 625 19.44 -14.56 10.56
N LEU A 626 18.62 -13.70 9.96
CA LEU A 626 17.48 -13.09 10.65
C LEU A 626 16.38 -14.11 10.96
N GLN A 627 16.12 -15.02 10.02
CA GLN A 627 15.16 -16.11 10.20
C GLN A 627 15.59 -17.09 11.30
N SER A 628 16.89 -17.43 11.40
CA SER A 628 17.40 -18.35 12.45
C SER A 628 17.17 -17.78 13.87
N GLN A 629 17.16 -16.46 13.99
CA GLN A 629 16.87 -15.73 15.23
C GLN A 629 15.37 -15.58 15.52
N GLY A 630 14.50 -16.06 14.61
CA GLY A 630 13.05 -16.02 14.76
C GLY A 630 12.41 -14.70 14.32
N HIS A 631 13.10 -13.87 13.54
CA HIS A 631 12.48 -12.72 12.86
C HIS A 631 11.63 -13.19 11.67
N ILE A 632 10.54 -12.48 11.41
CA ILE A 632 9.77 -12.59 10.17
C ILE A 632 10.28 -11.50 9.24
N VAL A 633 10.96 -11.94 8.18
CA VAL A 633 11.75 -11.07 7.31
C VAL A 633 10.97 -10.75 6.05
N ALA A 634 10.71 -9.47 5.83
CA ALA A 634 10.33 -8.96 4.53
C ALA A 634 11.58 -8.51 3.78
N MET A 635 11.75 -8.90 2.52
CA MET A 635 12.85 -8.47 1.67
C MET A 635 12.30 -7.70 0.47
N THR A 636 12.83 -6.52 0.16
CA THR A 636 12.54 -5.81 -1.09
C THR A 636 13.67 -6.00 -2.10
N GLY A 637 13.33 -5.99 -3.38
CA GLY A 637 14.29 -6.09 -4.46
C GLY A 637 13.65 -5.84 -5.82
N ASP A 638 14.47 -5.45 -6.78
CA ASP A 638 14.04 -5.15 -8.15
C ASP A 638 14.78 -6.01 -9.18
N GLY A 639 16.01 -6.42 -8.88
CA GLY A 639 16.86 -7.21 -9.78
C GLY A 639 16.61 -8.72 -9.74
N VAL A 640 17.04 -9.42 -10.79
CA VAL A 640 17.07 -10.89 -10.82
C VAL A 640 18.00 -11.44 -9.73
N ASN A 641 19.04 -10.67 -9.43
CA ASN A 641 19.98 -10.90 -8.34
C ASN A 641 19.32 -10.96 -6.95
N ASP A 642 18.17 -10.32 -6.76
CA ASP A 642 17.45 -10.35 -5.50
C ASP A 642 16.48 -11.52 -5.39
N ALA A 643 16.17 -12.17 -6.51
CA ALA A 643 15.17 -13.21 -6.59
C ALA A 643 15.42 -14.39 -5.62
N PRO A 644 16.66 -14.88 -5.39
CA PRO A 644 16.93 -15.88 -4.34
C PRO A 644 16.58 -15.39 -2.93
N ALA A 645 16.92 -14.14 -2.61
CA ALA A 645 16.66 -13.55 -1.29
C ALA A 645 15.16 -13.24 -1.09
N LEU A 646 14.49 -12.73 -2.13
CA LEU A 646 13.05 -12.51 -2.18
C LEU A 646 12.28 -13.80 -1.94
N LYS A 647 12.63 -14.86 -2.68
CA LYS A 647 11.98 -16.17 -2.57
C LYS A 647 12.21 -16.84 -1.21
N ARG A 648 13.35 -16.57 -0.57
CA ARG A 648 13.69 -17.13 0.74
C ARG A 648 13.08 -16.36 1.91
N ALA A 649 12.82 -15.06 1.74
CA ALA A 649 12.19 -14.24 2.75
C ALA A 649 10.80 -14.79 3.13
N ASP A 650 10.33 -14.47 4.33
CA ASP A 650 8.97 -14.83 4.71
C ASP A 650 7.95 -14.07 3.85
N ILE A 651 8.33 -12.86 3.41
CA ILE A 651 7.65 -12.07 2.37
C ILE A 651 8.67 -11.40 1.45
N GLY A 652 8.77 -11.87 0.21
CA GLY A 652 9.43 -11.15 -0.88
C GLY A 652 8.53 -10.05 -1.44
N ILE A 653 9.10 -8.86 -1.63
CA ILE A 653 8.44 -7.66 -2.16
C ILE A 653 9.21 -7.20 -3.39
N ALA A 654 8.58 -7.23 -4.56
CA ALA A 654 9.18 -6.75 -5.80
C ALA A 654 8.67 -5.36 -6.19
N MET A 655 9.52 -4.61 -6.89
CA MET A 655 9.17 -3.33 -7.48
C MET A 655 8.31 -3.57 -8.75
N GLY A 656 7.22 -2.83 -8.91
CA GLY A 656 6.26 -2.98 -10.01
C GLY A 656 6.72 -2.28 -11.29
N VAL A 657 7.24 -1.07 -11.17
CA VAL A 657 7.68 -0.25 -12.30
C VAL A 657 9.10 -0.64 -12.69
N LYS A 658 10.07 -0.60 -11.77
CA LYS A 658 11.48 -0.89 -12.06
C LYS A 658 11.84 -2.37 -11.94
N GLY A 659 11.07 -3.15 -11.18
CA GLY A 659 11.39 -4.56 -10.93
C GLY A 659 11.30 -5.44 -12.17
N THR A 660 12.24 -6.38 -12.22
CA THR A 660 12.32 -7.44 -13.23
C THR A 660 11.21 -8.46 -13.06
N GLU A 661 10.82 -9.13 -14.14
CA GLU A 661 9.77 -10.15 -14.07
C GLU A 661 10.17 -11.34 -13.18
N ALA A 662 11.47 -11.68 -13.13
CA ALA A 662 11.98 -12.68 -12.20
C ALA A 662 11.83 -12.24 -10.73
N ALA A 663 12.16 -10.99 -10.40
CA ALA A 663 11.97 -10.47 -9.05
C ALA A 663 10.49 -10.49 -8.67
N LYS A 664 9.60 -10.02 -9.57
CA LYS A 664 8.15 -10.07 -9.36
C LYS A 664 7.65 -11.49 -9.16
N GLU A 665 8.16 -12.46 -9.92
CA GLU A 665 7.79 -13.88 -9.80
C GLU A 665 8.28 -14.54 -8.52
N ALA A 666 9.49 -14.18 -8.08
CA ALA A 666 10.05 -14.64 -6.82
C ALA A 666 9.31 -14.08 -5.60
N ALA A 667 8.71 -12.89 -5.72
CA ALA A 667 8.04 -12.18 -4.64
C ALA A 667 6.58 -12.61 -4.41
N GLU A 668 6.14 -12.59 -3.14
CA GLU A 668 4.75 -12.76 -2.73
C GLU A 668 3.91 -11.49 -2.96
N MET A 669 4.55 -10.33 -3.03
CA MET A 669 3.94 -9.01 -3.15
C MET A 669 4.67 -8.15 -4.18
N VAL A 670 3.94 -7.32 -4.93
CA VAL A 670 4.49 -6.36 -5.90
C VAL A 670 3.99 -4.96 -5.57
N LEU A 671 4.90 -3.97 -5.52
CA LEU A 671 4.57 -2.56 -5.32
C LEU A 671 4.32 -1.89 -6.66
N ALA A 672 3.07 -1.57 -6.99
CA ALA A 672 2.73 -0.96 -8.27
C ALA A 672 3.33 0.44 -8.49
N ASP A 673 3.73 1.11 -7.39
CA ASP A 673 4.24 2.49 -7.37
C ASP A 673 5.72 2.61 -6.96
N ASP A 674 6.40 1.48 -6.76
CA ASP A 674 7.81 1.44 -6.33
C ASP A 674 8.10 2.21 -5.01
N ASN A 675 7.10 2.32 -4.13
CA ASN A 675 7.20 3.16 -2.93
C ASN A 675 7.27 2.35 -1.63
N PHE A 676 8.31 2.60 -0.83
CA PHE A 676 8.46 1.99 0.50
C PHE A 676 7.25 2.25 1.43
N ALA A 677 6.60 3.41 1.32
CA ALA A 677 5.42 3.72 2.14
C ALA A 677 4.27 2.72 1.94
N SER A 678 4.14 2.16 0.73
CA SER A 678 3.11 1.15 0.39
C SER A 678 3.34 -0.17 1.15
N ILE A 679 4.58 -0.49 1.52
CA ILE A 679 4.90 -1.64 2.39
C ILE A 679 4.31 -1.42 3.78
N VAL A 680 4.49 -0.22 4.35
CA VAL A 680 3.97 0.11 5.69
C VAL A 680 2.45 0.06 5.73
N GLN A 681 1.80 0.57 4.69
CA GLN A 681 0.34 0.46 4.54
C GLN A 681 -0.11 -1.00 4.43
N ALA A 682 0.62 -1.83 3.70
CA ALA A 682 0.31 -3.24 3.58
C ALA A 682 0.56 -4.01 4.90
N VAL A 683 1.58 -3.66 5.68
CA VAL A 683 1.77 -4.18 7.06
C VAL A 683 0.58 -3.81 7.95
N ARG A 684 0.12 -2.56 7.90
CA ARG A 684 -1.07 -2.10 8.65
C ARG A 684 -2.32 -2.92 8.29
N GLU A 685 -2.58 -3.13 7.00
CA GLU A 685 -3.71 -3.95 6.54
C GLU A 685 -3.54 -5.44 6.91
N GLY A 686 -2.32 -5.99 6.86
CA GLY A 686 -2.02 -7.36 7.27
C GLY A 686 -2.29 -7.57 8.76
N ARG A 687 -1.89 -6.61 9.61
CA ARG A 687 -2.22 -6.59 11.04
C ARG A 687 -3.73 -6.53 11.26
N ALA A 688 -4.45 -5.69 10.49
CA ALA A 688 -5.90 -5.54 10.59
C ALA A 688 -6.66 -6.82 10.23
N VAL A 689 -6.22 -7.51 9.16
CA VAL A 689 -6.76 -8.81 8.76
C VAL A 689 -6.58 -9.83 9.88
N TYR A 690 -5.39 -9.92 10.48
CA TYR A 690 -5.16 -10.83 11.61
C TYR A 690 -6.03 -10.52 12.83
N ASP A 691 -6.20 -9.25 13.19
CA ASP A 691 -7.07 -8.83 14.29
C ASP A 691 -8.55 -9.17 14.00
N ASN A 692 -9.01 -8.98 12.75
CA ASN A 692 -10.37 -9.34 12.34
C ASN A 692 -10.60 -10.86 12.36
N LEU A 693 -9.59 -11.66 11.98
CA LEU A 693 -9.63 -13.11 12.13
C LEU A 693 -9.73 -13.53 13.61
N LYS A 694 -8.93 -12.93 14.49
CA LYS A 694 -9.05 -13.13 15.94
C LYS A 694 -10.44 -12.75 16.44
N LYS A 695 -11.00 -11.60 16.05
CA LYS A 695 -12.36 -11.18 16.43
C LYS A 695 -13.41 -12.20 15.99
N THR A 696 -13.29 -12.73 14.76
CA THR A 696 -14.17 -13.76 14.21
C THR A 696 -14.11 -15.07 15.02
N ILE A 697 -12.89 -15.56 15.31
CA ILE A 697 -12.71 -16.77 16.13
C ILE A 697 -13.25 -16.56 17.55
N MET A 698 -13.04 -15.35 18.12
CA MET A 698 -13.55 -14.99 19.44
C MET A 698 -15.08 -14.90 19.46
N TYR A 699 -15.73 -14.70 18.31
CA TYR A 699 -17.18 -14.72 18.15
C TYR A 699 -17.73 -16.14 17.99
N MET A 700 -17.20 -16.91 17.04
CA MET A 700 -17.77 -18.22 16.67
C MET A 700 -17.60 -19.26 17.79
N LEU A 701 -16.40 -19.38 18.37
CA LEU A 701 -16.12 -20.47 19.32
C LEU A 701 -16.96 -20.44 20.60
N PRO A 702 -17.23 -19.29 21.24
CA PRO A 702 -18.08 -19.28 22.43
C PRO A 702 -19.55 -19.62 22.15
N ILE A 703 -20.07 -19.24 20.98
CA ILE A 703 -21.46 -19.54 20.61
C ILE A 703 -21.61 -21.04 20.32
N SER A 704 -20.69 -21.62 19.54
CA SER A 704 -20.59 -23.07 19.34
C SER A 704 -20.36 -23.83 20.65
N GLY A 705 -19.51 -23.30 21.53
CA GLY A 705 -19.27 -23.82 22.86
C GLY A 705 -20.55 -23.83 23.71
N SER A 706 -21.32 -22.74 23.70
CA SER A 706 -22.61 -22.64 24.39
C SER A 706 -23.60 -23.69 23.89
N GLN A 707 -23.73 -23.88 22.57
CA GLN A 707 -24.62 -24.91 22.00
C GLN A 707 -24.26 -26.31 22.50
N ALA A 708 -22.97 -26.67 22.41
CA ALA A 708 -22.50 -27.98 22.85
C ALA A 708 -22.73 -28.17 24.36
N MET A 709 -22.46 -27.14 25.17
CA MET A 709 -22.70 -27.17 26.60
C MET A 709 -24.19 -27.28 26.94
N THR A 710 -25.10 -26.67 26.17
CA THR A 710 -26.55 -26.78 26.39
C THR A 710 -27.03 -28.21 26.20
N ILE A 711 -26.51 -28.93 25.22
CA ILE A 711 -26.81 -30.36 25.01
C ILE A 711 -26.25 -31.20 26.14
N VAL A 712 -24.98 -30.95 26.51
CA VAL A 712 -24.33 -31.68 27.61
C VAL A 712 -25.11 -31.48 28.92
N ALA A 713 -25.55 -30.25 29.23
CA ALA A 713 -26.33 -29.93 30.42
C ALA A 713 -27.64 -30.73 30.46
N ALA A 714 -28.39 -30.75 29.35
CA ALA A 714 -29.63 -31.50 29.26
C ALA A 714 -29.43 -33.01 29.49
N VAL A 715 -28.43 -33.62 28.85
CA VAL A 715 -28.15 -35.05 29.03
C VAL A 715 -27.69 -35.38 30.45
N VAL A 716 -26.87 -34.51 31.06
CA VAL A 716 -26.44 -34.68 32.45
C VAL A 716 -27.61 -34.58 33.42
N MET A 717 -28.58 -33.69 33.15
CA MET A 717 -29.78 -33.51 33.98
C MET A 717 -30.89 -34.53 33.70
N GLY A 718 -30.76 -35.34 32.65
CA GLY A 718 -31.77 -36.32 32.26
C GLY A 718 -32.99 -35.68 31.57
N GLU A 719 -32.81 -34.55 30.90
CA GLU A 719 -33.88 -33.78 30.26
C GLU A 719 -33.91 -33.94 28.74
N ALA A 720 -35.02 -33.53 28.11
CA ALA A 720 -35.15 -33.49 26.67
C ALA A 720 -34.20 -32.44 26.06
N LEU A 721 -33.70 -32.71 24.85
CA LEU A 721 -32.77 -31.82 24.15
C LEU A 721 -33.37 -30.42 23.93
N PRO A 722 -32.75 -29.34 24.49
CA PRO A 722 -33.23 -27.96 24.35
C PRO A 722 -33.07 -27.39 22.95
N ILE A 723 -32.17 -27.98 22.15
CA ILE A 723 -31.90 -27.61 20.77
C ILE A 723 -31.66 -28.89 19.96
N THR A 724 -32.31 -29.03 18.81
CA THR A 724 -32.16 -30.21 17.94
C THR A 724 -30.97 -30.05 16.97
N PRO A 725 -30.42 -31.15 16.41
CA PRO A 725 -29.34 -31.09 15.42
C PRO A 725 -29.63 -30.15 14.23
N ILE A 726 -30.86 -30.17 13.70
CA ILE A 726 -31.26 -29.29 12.60
C ILE A 726 -31.30 -27.81 13.00
N GLN A 727 -31.70 -27.49 14.23
CA GLN A 727 -31.72 -26.12 14.75
C GLN A 727 -30.30 -25.60 15.01
N ILE A 728 -29.39 -26.46 15.49
CA ILE A 728 -27.96 -26.12 15.64
C ILE A 728 -27.37 -25.75 14.29
N LEU A 729 -27.70 -26.54 13.26
CA LEU A 729 -27.25 -26.27 11.90
C LEU A 729 -27.73 -24.90 11.39
N TRP A 730 -29.00 -24.55 11.64
CA TRP A 730 -29.53 -23.23 11.30
C TRP A 730 -28.71 -22.11 11.96
N VAL A 731 -28.42 -22.23 13.25
CA VAL A 731 -27.62 -21.23 13.97
C VAL A 731 -26.20 -21.17 13.39
N ASN A 732 -25.56 -22.30 13.13
CA ASN A 732 -24.19 -22.31 12.60
C ASN A 732 -24.08 -21.71 11.19
N LEU A 733 -25.05 -22.03 10.33
CA LEU A 733 -25.08 -21.57 8.94
C LEU A 733 -25.53 -20.13 8.78
N VAL A 734 -26.60 -19.72 9.49
CA VAL A 734 -27.21 -18.40 9.30
C VAL A 734 -26.57 -17.39 10.24
N ASP A 735 -26.60 -17.63 11.55
CA ASP A 735 -26.05 -16.70 12.54
C ASP A 735 -24.52 -16.66 12.47
N GLY A 736 -23.88 -17.83 12.56
CA GLY A 736 -22.43 -17.97 12.56
C GLY A 736 -21.74 -17.37 11.34
N VAL A 737 -22.22 -17.70 10.13
CA VAL A 737 -21.64 -17.17 8.88
C VAL A 737 -21.95 -15.68 8.71
N THR A 738 -23.18 -15.24 8.94
CA THR A 738 -23.59 -13.85 8.68
C THR A 738 -22.90 -12.88 9.65
N LEU A 739 -22.93 -13.15 10.96
CA LEU A 739 -22.25 -12.33 11.96
C LEU A 739 -20.72 -12.47 11.90
N GLY A 740 -20.22 -13.69 11.69
CA GLY A 740 -18.79 -13.92 11.56
C GLY A 740 -18.20 -13.17 10.36
N LEU A 741 -18.88 -13.20 9.21
CA LEU A 741 -18.44 -12.47 8.03
C LEU A 741 -18.49 -10.95 8.21
N ALA A 742 -19.43 -10.42 8.99
CA ALA A 742 -19.52 -8.98 9.26
C ALA A 742 -18.26 -8.42 9.94
N LEU A 743 -17.58 -9.26 10.75
CA LEU A 743 -16.34 -8.93 11.44
C LEU A 743 -15.14 -8.87 10.48
N ALA A 744 -15.18 -9.59 9.36
CA ALA A 744 -14.14 -9.53 8.33
C ALA A 744 -14.03 -8.13 7.69
N PHE A 745 -15.14 -7.39 7.63
CA PHE A 745 -15.22 -6.07 7.01
C PHE A 745 -14.82 -4.90 7.92
N LEU A 746 -14.46 -5.16 9.19
CA LEU A 746 -14.06 -4.10 10.10
C LEU A 746 -12.83 -3.33 9.60
N ALA A 747 -12.80 -2.03 9.89
CA ALA A 747 -11.62 -1.21 9.68
C ALA A 747 -10.53 -1.57 10.69
N ALA A 748 -9.28 -1.22 10.38
CA ALA A 748 -8.16 -1.36 11.29
C ALA A 748 -8.39 -0.52 12.57
N ASP A 749 -8.00 -1.06 13.73
CA ASP A 749 -8.05 -0.30 14.97
C ASP A 749 -7.01 0.87 14.90
N PRO A 750 -7.30 2.05 15.47
CA PRO A 750 -6.42 3.22 15.33
C PRO A 750 -4.99 3.00 15.85
N ASP A 751 -4.84 2.19 16.89
CA ASP A 751 -3.59 1.89 17.58
C ASP A 751 -2.81 0.72 16.96
N ILE A 752 -3.17 0.27 15.75
CA ILE A 752 -2.60 -0.95 15.16
C ILE A 752 -1.11 -0.83 14.81
N MET A 753 -0.63 0.38 14.56
CA MET A 753 0.79 0.69 14.33
C MET A 753 1.50 1.18 15.60
N ASP A 754 0.79 1.36 16.72
CA ASP A 754 1.40 1.74 18.00
C ASP A 754 1.84 0.50 18.83
N ARG A 755 1.52 -0.70 18.31
CA ARG A 755 1.81 -1.99 18.96
C ARG A 755 3.03 -2.63 18.29
N PRO A 756 3.90 -3.32 19.06
CA PRO A 756 5.01 -4.08 18.49
C PRO A 756 4.49 -5.25 17.62
N PRO A 757 5.31 -5.80 16.71
CA PRO A 757 4.94 -6.98 15.94
C PRO A 757 4.62 -8.15 16.85
N ARG A 758 3.63 -8.97 16.46
CA ARG A 758 3.26 -10.14 17.27
C ARG A 758 4.40 -11.16 17.30
N PRO A 759 4.62 -11.87 18.43
CA PRO A 759 5.56 -12.98 18.46
C PRO A 759 5.11 -14.10 17.49
N PRO A 760 5.98 -14.62 16.61
CA PRO A 760 5.60 -15.65 15.63
C PRO A 760 5.08 -16.95 16.24
N LYS A 761 5.55 -17.27 17.46
CA LYS A 761 5.16 -18.46 18.22
C LYS A 761 3.91 -18.24 19.08
N GLU A 762 3.30 -17.05 19.07
CA GLU A 762 2.06 -16.81 19.81
C GLU A 762 0.94 -17.67 19.21
N PRO A 763 0.25 -18.50 20.01
CA PRO A 763 -0.90 -19.25 19.52
C PRO A 763 -2.06 -18.29 19.24
N ILE A 764 -2.78 -18.54 18.14
CA ILE A 764 -3.97 -17.74 17.77
C ILE A 764 -5.02 -17.67 18.89
N VAL A 765 -5.23 -18.79 19.60
CA VAL A 765 -6.05 -18.86 20.81
C VAL A 765 -5.13 -18.81 22.03
N SER A 766 -4.94 -17.60 22.58
CA SER A 766 -4.15 -17.40 23.80
C SER A 766 -4.86 -17.92 25.06
N ARG A 767 -4.15 -18.01 26.19
CA ARG A 767 -4.76 -18.42 27.49
C ARG A 767 -5.95 -17.54 27.88
N TYR A 768 -5.83 -16.23 27.67
CA TYR A 768 -6.94 -15.29 27.88
C TYR A 768 -8.11 -15.58 26.94
N PHE A 769 -7.81 -15.89 25.69
CA PHE A 769 -8.80 -16.22 24.68
C PHE A 769 -9.58 -17.47 25.06
N MET A 770 -8.91 -18.53 25.55
CA MET A 770 -9.57 -19.74 26.07
C MET A 770 -10.46 -19.43 27.28
N TRP A 771 -9.98 -18.62 28.24
CA TRP A 771 -10.79 -18.19 29.38
C TRP A 771 -12.06 -17.46 28.91
N ARG A 772 -11.93 -16.56 27.93
CA ARG A 772 -13.06 -15.78 27.41
C ARG A 772 -14.05 -16.66 26.66
N ILE A 773 -13.56 -17.65 25.90
CA ILE A 773 -14.41 -18.67 25.28
C ILE A 773 -15.21 -19.41 26.33
N ALA A 774 -14.56 -19.96 27.36
CA ALA A 774 -15.25 -20.69 28.42
C ALA A 774 -16.26 -19.81 29.17
N PHE A 775 -15.88 -18.58 29.51
CA PHE A 775 -16.73 -17.62 30.22
C PHE A 775 -17.98 -17.26 29.43
N VAL A 776 -17.83 -16.83 28.18
CA VAL A 776 -18.96 -16.42 27.33
C VAL A 776 -19.85 -17.63 27.00
N SER A 777 -19.26 -18.79 26.72
CA SER A 777 -20.02 -20.04 26.51
C SER A 777 -20.88 -20.37 27.73
N PHE A 778 -20.34 -20.21 28.94
CA PHE A 778 -21.06 -20.49 30.18
C PHE A 778 -22.17 -19.48 30.46
N VAL A 779 -21.95 -18.19 30.24
CA VAL A 779 -23.01 -17.17 30.41
C VAL A 779 -24.14 -17.38 29.40
N ALA A 780 -23.80 -17.67 28.14
CA ALA A 780 -24.79 -17.97 27.10
C ALA A 780 -25.52 -19.30 27.37
N LEU A 781 -24.84 -20.31 27.92
CA LEU A 781 -25.44 -21.55 28.41
C LEU A 781 -26.50 -21.24 29.47
N VAL A 782 -26.15 -20.49 30.52
CA VAL A 782 -27.07 -20.17 31.63
C VAL A 782 -28.29 -19.42 31.11
N ALA A 783 -28.11 -18.48 30.18
CA ALA A 783 -29.22 -17.77 29.56
C ALA A 783 -30.12 -18.73 28.74
N THR A 784 -29.52 -19.51 27.85
CA THR A 784 -30.23 -20.38 26.89
C THR A 784 -30.96 -21.52 27.61
N PHE A 785 -30.25 -22.27 28.44
CA PHE A 785 -30.79 -23.39 29.20
C PHE A 785 -31.74 -22.90 30.31
N GLY A 786 -31.42 -21.80 30.97
CA GLY A 786 -32.29 -21.22 32.01
C GLY A 786 -33.63 -20.72 31.47
N LEU A 787 -33.66 -20.10 30.29
CA LEU A 787 -34.92 -19.67 29.65
C LEU A 787 -35.72 -20.84 29.07
N TYR A 788 -35.04 -21.89 28.62
CA TYR A 788 -35.67 -23.15 28.25
C TYR A 788 -36.39 -23.76 29.46
N GLU A 789 -35.69 -23.95 30.58
CA GLU A 789 -36.26 -24.50 31.81
C GLU A 789 -37.36 -23.63 32.39
N TRP A 790 -37.20 -22.31 32.33
CA TRP A 790 -38.25 -21.38 32.74
C TRP A 790 -39.52 -21.52 31.89
N ALA A 791 -39.40 -21.73 30.58
CA ALA A 791 -40.55 -21.96 29.71
C ALA A 791 -41.22 -23.31 30.00
N THR A 792 -40.43 -24.38 30.16
CA THR A 792 -40.91 -25.73 30.51
C THR A 792 -41.63 -25.73 31.86
N ALA A 793 -41.07 -25.06 32.88
CA ALA A 793 -41.67 -24.95 34.22
C ALA A 793 -43.01 -24.20 34.23
N ARG A 794 -43.28 -23.34 33.24
CA ARG A 794 -44.57 -22.64 33.08
C ARG A 794 -45.57 -23.43 32.22
N GLY A 795 -45.26 -24.68 31.86
CA GLY A 795 -46.12 -25.56 31.09
C GLY A 795 -46.12 -25.30 29.59
N ALA A 796 -45.09 -24.63 29.06
CA ALA A 796 -44.94 -24.47 27.61
C ALA A 796 -44.70 -25.83 26.93
N SER A 797 -45.08 -25.96 25.66
CA SER A 797 -44.74 -27.15 24.87
C SER A 797 -43.23 -27.23 24.64
N VAL A 798 -42.70 -28.44 24.41
CA VAL A 798 -41.27 -28.66 24.17
C VAL A 798 -40.80 -27.88 22.94
N GLU A 799 -41.62 -27.79 21.90
CA GLU A 799 -41.36 -26.99 20.68
C GLU A 799 -41.25 -25.50 20.99
N THR A 800 -42.11 -25.00 21.88
CA THR A 800 -42.09 -23.60 22.32
C THR A 800 -40.85 -23.31 23.16
N ALA A 801 -40.50 -24.19 24.10
CA ALA A 801 -39.28 -24.07 24.89
C ALA A 801 -38.02 -24.12 24.02
N ARG A 802 -37.95 -25.02 23.03
CA ARG A 802 -36.87 -25.08 22.03
C ARG A 802 -36.78 -23.79 21.21
N THR A 803 -37.93 -23.23 20.80
CA THR A 803 -37.96 -21.96 20.05
C THR A 803 -37.44 -20.79 20.88
N VAL A 804 -37.74 -20.76 22.19
CA VAL A 804 -37.17 -19.79 23.13
C VAL A 804 -35.65 -20.00 23.27
N ALA A 805 -35.18 -21.24 23.40
CA ALA A 805 -33.76 -21.55 23.52
C ALA A 805 -32.96 -21.06 22.30
N VAL A 806 -33.39 -21.41 21.08
CA VAL A 806 -32.71 -21.01 19.84
C VAL A 806 -32.67 -19.48 19.69
N ASN A 807 -33.79 -18.81 19.94
CA ASN A 807 -33.84 -17.34 19.85
C ASN A 807 -33.00 -16.65 20.94
N THR A 808 -32.93 -17.22 22.14
CA THR A 808 -32.06 -16.73 23.22
C THR A 808 -30.60 -16.81 22.82
N LEU A 809 -30.17 -17.95 22.24
CA LEU A 809 -28.81 -18.13 21.78
C LEU A 809 -28.43 -17.13 20.68
N VAL A 810 -29.31 -16.89 19.70
CA VAL A 810 -29.10 -15.88 18.65
C VAL A 810 -29.06 -14.46 19.24
N ALA A 811 -29.93 -14.13 20.18
CA ALA A 811 -29.91 -12.83 20.86
C ALA A 811 -28.61 -12.63 21.67
N CYS A 812 -28.10 -13.68 22.30
CA CYS A 812 -26.77 -13.70 22.92
C CYS A 812 -25.66 -13.46 21.88
N GLY A 813 -25.71 -14.12 20.72
CA GLY A 813 -24.80 -13.85 19.59
C GLY A 813 -24.78 -12.39 19.17
N ILE A 814 -25.96 -11.79 18.95
CA ILE A 814 -26.13 -10.37 18.63
C ILE A 814 -25.58 -9.48 19.75
N GLY A 815 -25.86 -9.76 21.02
CA GLY A 815 -25.31 -8.97 22.13
C GLY A 815 -23.77 -9.06 22.19
N TYR A 816 -23.24 -10.25 21.94
CA TYR A 816 -21.81 -10.50 22.05
C TYR A 816 -20.99 -9.90 20.90
N ILE A 817 -21.52 -9.85 19.66
CA ILE A 817 -20.77 -9.26 18.53
C ILE A 817 -20.40 -7.80 18.78
N PHE A 818 -21.29 -7.02 19.41
CA PHE A 818 -21.01 -5.63 19.77
C PHE A 818 -19.85 -5.52 20.76
N SER A 819 -19.73 -6.48 21.68
CA SER A 819 -18.57 -6.55 22.56
C SER A 819 -17.32 -7.00 21.79
N VAL A 820 -17.38 -8.09 21.02
CA VAL A 820 -16.19 -8.67 20.37
C VAL A 820 -15.50 -7.71 19.38
N ARG A 821 -16.26 -6.78 18.79
CA ARG A 821 -15.78 -5.77 17.84
C ARG A 821 -14.54 -5.03 18.34
N ARG A 822 -14.48 -4.79 19.66
CA ARG A 822 -13.32 -4.22 20.37
C ARG A 822 -12.83 -5.20 21.42
N LEU A 823 -11.76 -5.94 21.15
CA LEU A 823 -11.27 -7.01 22.04
C LEU A 823 -10.93 -6.52 23.45
N THR A 824 -10.38 -5.30 23.59
CA THR A 824 -9.89 -4.73 24.86
C THR A 824 -10.52 -3.38 25.22
N ALA A 825 -10.77 -2.54 24.21
CA ALA A 825 -11.42 -1.25 24.36
C ALA A 825 -12.93 -1.39 24.66
N SER A 826 -13.53 -0.32 25.18
CA SER A 826 -14.96 -0.35 25.51
C SER A 826 -15.79 -0.14 24.27
N SER A 827 -16.93 -0.81 24.24
CA SER A 827 -17.91 -0.73 23.15
C SER A 827 -19.13 0.12 23.53
N LEU A 828 -19.14 0.69 24.75
CA LEU A 828 -20.24 1.51 25.29
C LEU A 828 -20.34 2.92 24.69
N SER A 829 -19.40 3.35 23.84
CA SER A 829 -19.50 4.64 23.15
C SER A 829 -20.50 4.56 21.98
N LEU A 830 -21.04 5.71 21.56
CA LEU A 830 -21.90 5.79 20.36
C LEU A 830 -21.21 5.22 19.12
N ASP A 831 -19.93 5.56 18.96
CA ASP A 831 -19.07 4.95 17.94
C ASP A 831 -18.93 3.43 18.16
N GLY A 832 -18.78 2.97 19.41
CA GLY A 832 -18.76 1.57 19.84
C GLY A 832 -19.98 0.73 19.42
N ILE A 833 -21.17 1.34 19.34
CA ILE A 833 -22.42 0.64 18.97
C ILE A 833 -22.73 0.84 17.48
N PHE A 834 -22.65 2.08 16.97
CA PHE A 834 -23.11 2.43 15.62
C PHE A 834 -21.99 2.62 14.58
N GLY A 835 -20.72 2.59 14.99
CA GLY A 835 -19.58 2.89 14.11
C GLY A 835 -19.26 1.85 13.03
N SER A 836 -19.95 0.71 12.97
CA SER A 836 -19.73 -0.32 11.94
C SER A 836 -20.98 -0.63 11.13
N ARG A 837 -20.99 -0.18 9.87
CA ARG A 837 -22.07 -0.46 8.93
C ARG A 837 -22.23 -1.95 8.64
N SER A 838 -21.14 -2.71 8.54
CA SER A 838 -21.20 -4.15 8.24
C SER A 838 -21.90 -4.93 9.34
N VAL A 839 -21.61 -4.63 10.60
CA VAL A 839 -22.25 -5.27 11.76
C VAL A 839 -23.74 -4.93 11.83
N LEU A 840 -24.12 -3.68 11.60
CA LEU A 840 -25.53 -3.27 11.62
C LEU A 840 -26.35 -3.93 10.51
N VAL A 841 -25.79 -4.02 9.29
CA VAL A 841 -26.43 -4.72 8.17
C VAL A 841 -26.59 -6.20 8.48
N ALA A 842 -25.57 -6.84 9.05
CA ALA A 842 -25.62 -8.25 9.41
C ALA A 842 -26.67 -8.54 10.51
N VAL A 843 -26.67 -7.75 11.58
CA VAL A 843 -27.69 -7.86 12.65
C VAL A 843 -29.10 -7.67 12.09
N SER A 844 -29.30 -6.69 11.20
CA SER A 844 -30.60 -6.47 10.55
C SER A 844 -31.05 -7.68 9.72
N LEU A 845 -30.13 -8.27 8.96
CA LEU A 845 -30.38 -9.50 8.18
C LEU A 845 -30.77 -10.68 9.07
N ILE A 846 -30.10 -10.85 10.21
CA ILE A 846 -30.39 -11.94 11.14
C ILE A 846 -31.72 -11.73 11.84
N VAL A 847 -32.08 -10.50 12.21
CA VAL A 847 -33.41 -10.23 12.75
C VAL A 847 -34.50 -10.65 11.75
N VAL A 848 -34.30 -10.38 10.45
CA VAL A 848 -35.23 -10.83 9.39
C VAL A 848 -35.24 -12.36 9.27
N PHE A 849 -34.09 -13.02 9.20
CA PHE A 849 -34.02 -14.48 9.11
C PHE A 849 -34.62 -15.15 10.34
N GLN A 850 -34.47 -14.55 11.52
CA GLN A 850 -34.98 -15.11 12.75
C GLN A 850 -36.47 -14.88 12.94
N ALA A 851 -37.01 -13.79 12.38
CA ALA A 851 -38.44 -13.62 12.21
C ALA A 851 -39.03 -14.70 11.27
N LEU A 852 -38.36 -15.02 10.15
CA LEU A 852 -38.78 -16.11 9.26
C LEU A 852 -38.73 -17.47 9.96
N PHE A 853 -37.65 -17.78 10.67
CA PHE A 853 -37.50 -19.01 11.45
C PHE A 853 -38.60 -19.20 12.51
N THR A 854 -39.03 -18.11 13.15
CA THR A 854 -40.00 -18.15 14.25
C THR A 854 -41.45 -18.14 13.77
N TYR A 855 -41.77 -17.42 12.69
CA TYR A 855 -43.16 -17.14 12.29
C TYR A 855 -43.57 -17.74 10.94
N ALA A 856 -42.65 -18.18 10.08
CA ALA A 856 -43.02 -18.74 8.78
C ALA A 856 -43.52 -20.20 8.92
N PRO A 857 -44.73 -20.56 8.41
CA PRO A 857 -45.32 -21.88 8.62
C PRO A 857 -44.45 -23.06 8.12
N TRP A 858 -43.76 -22.87 6.99
CA TRP A 858 -42.88 -23.90 6.41
C TRP A 858 -41.58 -24.07 7.21
N MET A 859 -41.09 -23.01 7.86
CA MET A 859 -39.96 -23.09 8.80
C MET A 859 -40.37 -23.80 10.08
N GLN A 860 -41.55 -23.50 10.62
CA GLN A 860 -42.11 -24.16 11.79
C GLN A 860 -42.25 -25.68 11.58
N ALA A 861 -42.74 -26.09 10.42
CA ALA A 861 -42.85 -27.50 10.05
C ALA A 861 -41.48 -28.19 9.92
N LEU A 862 -40.47 -27.50 9.36
CA LEU A 862 -39.14 -28.06 9.13
C LEU A 862 -38.30 -28.16 10.41
N PHE A 863 -38.35 -27.13 11.26
CA PHE A 863 -37.49 -27.02 12.45
C PHE A 863 -38.20 -27.36 13.77
N GLY A 864 -39.50 -27.66 13.73
CA GLY A 864 -40.30 -27.92 14.92
C GLY A 864 -40.39 -26.70 15.84
N THR A 865 -40.63 -25.52 15.28
CA THR A 865 -40.72 -24.24 16.02
C THR A 865 -42.16 -23.75 16.13
N THR A 866 -42.42 -22.85 17.09
CA THR A 866 -43.73 -22.23 17.32
C THR A 866 -43.64 -20.71 17.37
N ALA A 867 -44.76 -20.03 17.10
CA ALA A 867 -44.80 -18.57 17.21
C ALA A 867 -44.65 -18.12 18.67
N LEU A 868 -43.80 -17.12 18.91
CA LEU A 868 -43.54 -16.59 20.25
C LEU A 868 -44.37 -15.33 20.52
N GLY A 869 -44.85 -15.18 21.76
CA GLY A 869 -45.48 -13.95 22.25
C GLY A 869 -44.45 -12.86 22.60
N LEU A 870 -44.95 -11.63 22.80
CA LEU A 870 -44.10 -10.48 23.18
C LEU A 870 -43.37 -10.71 24.52
N ASP A 871 -43.99 -11.40 25.47
CA ASP A 871 -43.42 -11.69 26.80
C ASP A 871 -42.18 -12.59 26.72
N SER A 872 -42.14 -13.51 25.75
CA SER A 872 -40.96 -14.34 25.50
C SER A 872 -39.84 -13.50 24.89
N TRP A 873 -40.16 -12.60 23.96
CA TRP A 873 -39.18 -11.72 23.31
C TRP A 873 -38.51 -10.75 24.27
N THR A 874 -39.22 -10.20 25.26
CA THR A 874 -38.61 -9.33 26.27
C THR A 874 -37.49 -10.04 27.03
N ASN A 875 -37.71 -11.31 27.41
CA ASN A 875 -36.70 -12.10 28.12
C ASN A 875 -35.53 -12.49 27.20
N ILE A 876 -35.81 -12.85 25.95
CA ILE A 876 -34.79 -13.17 24.93
C ILE A 876 -33.88 -11.97 24.67
N ILE A 877 -34.45 -10.79 24.45
CA ILE A 877 -33.67 -9.56 24.20
C ILE A 877 -32.89 -9.17 25.46
N ALA A 878 -33.50 -9.27 26.65
CA ALA A 878 -32.84 -9.00 27.92
C ALA A 878 -31.62 -9.92 28.13
N ALA A 879 -31.70 -11.19 27.75
CA ALA A 879 -30.56 -12.13 27.81
C ALA A 879 -29.38 -11.66 26.93
N GLY A 880 -29.65 -11.23 25.70
CA GLY A 880 -28.64 -10.67 24.79
C GLY A 880 -27.97 -9.41 25.34
N VAL A 881 -28.77 -8.46 25.85
CA VAL A 881 -28.29 -7.23 26.48
C VAL A 881 -27.47 -7.53 27.74
N THR A 882 -27.90 -8.51 28.55
CA THR A 882 -27.19 -8.92 29.76
C THR A 882 -25.83 -9.50 29.41
N LEU A 883 -25.74 -10.38 28.40
CA LEU A 883 -24.46 -10.92 27.96
C LEU A 883 -23.51 -9.81 27.48
N PHE A 884 -24.01 -8.83 26.72
CA PHE A 884 -23.23 -7.66 26.32
C PHE A 884 -22.69 -6.89 27.53
N ALA A 885 -23.55 -6.59 28.50
CA ALA A 885 -23.18 -5.84 29.71
C ALA A 885 -22.12 -6.61 30.54
N VAL A 886 -22.30 -7.91 30.73
CA VAL A 886 -21.35 -8.79 31.44
C VAL A 886 -20.01 -8.86 30.72
N ALA A 887 -20.01 -8.96 29.39
CA ALA A 887 -18.80 -8.98 28.58
C ALA A 887 -18.03 -7.64 28.62
N GLU A 888 -18.73 -6.50 28.69
CA GLU A 888 -18.10 -5.18 28.87
C GLU A 888 -17.60 -4.97 30.31
N LEU A 889 -18.32 -5.49 31.32
CA LEU A 889 -17.88 -5.43 32.71
C LEU A 889 -16.54 -6.16 32.90
N GLU A 890 -16.37 -7.34 32.31
CA GLU A 890 -15.10 -8.06 32.39
C GLU A 890 -13.96 -7.28 31.71
N LYS A 891 -14.20 -6.64 30.55
CA LYS A 891 -13.20 -5.75 29.95
C LYS A 891 -12.84 -4.61 30.88
N ALA A 892 -13.82 -4.00 31.55
CA ALA A 892 -13.58 -2.90 32.50
C ALA A 892 -12.72 -3.36 33.69
N VAL A 893 -13.03 -4.49 34.31
CA VAL A 893 -12.25 -5.10 35.40
C VAL A 893 -10.81 -5.38 34.96
N ARG A 894 -10.64 -5.90 33.75
CA ARG A 894 -9.31 -6.21 33.21
C ARG A 894 -8.49 -4.95 32.93
N ARG A 895 -9.10 -3.92 32.34
CA ARG A 895 -8.45 -2.61 32.15
C ARG A 895 -8.00 -2.03 33.48
N TYR A 896 -8.82 -2.14 34.52
CA TYR A 896 -8.48 -1.69 35.86
C TYR A 896 -7.26 -2.45 36.44
N ARG A 897 -7.26 -3.79 36.38
CA ARG A 897 -6.14 -4.61 36.86
C ARG A 897 -4.83 -4.33 36.10
N SER A 898 -4.89 -4.18 34.77
CA SER A 898 -3.70 -3.88 33.96
C SER A 898 -3.09 -2.50 34.24
N ARG A 899 -3.90 -1.54 34.72
CA ARG A 899 -3.42 -0.23 35.19
C ARG A 899 -2.82 -0.30 36.60
N ALA A 900 -3.31 -1.21 37.44
CA ALA A 900 -2.78 -1.44 38.79
C ALA A 900 -1.39 -2.11 38.76
N ASP A 901 -1.18 -3.09 37.86
CA ASP A 901 0.11 -3.78 37.69
C ASP A 901 1.22 -2.90 37.06
N ARG A 902 0.85 -1.76 36.45
CA ARG A 902 1.81 -0.80 35.87
C ARG A 902 2.29 0.27 36.87
N ARG A 903 1.90 0.21 38.14
CA ARG A 903 2.48 1.09 39.18
C ARG A 903 3.86 0.57 39.59
N PRO A 904 4.92 1.40 39.57
CA PRO A 904 6.24 0.96 40.00
C PRO A 904 6.22 0.63 41.49
N ALA A 905 6.76 -0.54 41.83
CA ALA A 905 6.93 -0.99 43.20
C ALA A 905 7.91 -0.07 43.96
N GLN A 906 7.38 0.82 44.79
CA GLN A 906 8.11 1.39 45.93
C GLN A 906 7.50 0.86 47.23
N ARG A 907 8.38 0.20 47.99
CA ARG A 907 8.28 -0.38 49.34
C ARG A 907 7.18 0.19 50.25
N VAL A 908 6.48 -0.69 50.97
CA VAL A 908 6.54 -0.76 52.45
C VAL A 908 6.38 -2.22 52.90
N SER A 909 7.24 -2.62 53.84
CA SER A 909 7.27 -3.89 54.55
C SER A 909 6.20 -4.00 55.65
N LYS A 910 5.77 -5.24 55.90
CA LYS A 910 5.24 -5.79 57.16
C LYS A 910 3.99 -5.11 57.76
N GLY A 911 2.88 -5.82 57.69
CA GLY A 911 1.73 -5.63 58.55
C GLY A 911 0.67 -6.67 58.21
N SER A 912 0.57 -7.70 59.05
CA SER A 912 -0.49 -8.69 59.05
C SER A 912 -1.87 -8.05 58.92
N TRP A 913 -2.72 -8.60 58.04
CA TRP A 913 -4.12 -8.96 58.30
C TRP A 913 -4.69 -9.60 57.03
N ALA A 914 -5.12 -10.86 57.14
CA ALA A 914 -6.12 -11.40 56.23
C ALA A 914 -7.43 -10.61 56.43
N PRO A 915 -8.28 -10.54 55.39
CA PRO A 915 -9.43 -11.44 55.48
C PRO A 915 -9.69 -12.20 54.17
N GLN A 916 -9.86 -13.50 54.34
CA GLN A 916 -10.76 -14.29 53.53
C GLN A 916 -12.17 -13.70 53.68
N GLY A 917 -12.86 -13.43 52.56
CA GLY A 917 -14.27 -13.01 52.59
C GLY A 917 -14.56 -11.76 51.78
N ALA A 918 -14.49 -11.86 50.45
CA ALA A 918 -15.13 -10.89 49.55
C ALA A 918 -15.39 -11.54 48.17
N LEU A 919 -16.07 -12.70 48.19
CA LEU A 919 -16.59 -13.38 46.99
C LEU A 919 -18.10 -13.64 47.09
N GLY A 920 -18.76 -13.03 48.08
CA GLY A 920 -20.21 -13.13 48.29
C GLY A 920 -20.78 -11.84 48.85
N ALA A 921 -20.82 -10.78 48.04
CA ALA A 921 -21.62 -9.57 48.29
C ALA A 921 -21.57 -8.60 47.08
N LEU A 922 -21.87 -9.08 45.88
CA LEU A 922 -22.14 -8.22 44.72
C LEU A 922 -23.30 -8.77 43.87
N ALA A 923 -24.27 -9.37 44.56
CA ALA A 923 -25.67 -9.38 44.17
C ALA A 923 -26.39 -8.48 45.19
N LEU A 924 -27.25 -7.58 44.72
CA LEU A 924 -27.88 -6.46 45.44
C LEU A 924 -27.01 -5.20 45.57
N PHE A 925 -27.04 -4.35 44.54
CA PHE A 925 -27.25 -2.90 44.69
C PHE A 925 -27.50 -2.30 43.29
N ALA A 926 -28.73 -2.46 42.82
CA ALA A 926 -29.38 -1.47 41.97
C ALA A 926 -30.25 -0.63 42.91
N ILE A 927 -30.05 0.69 42.88
CA ILE A 927 -30.82 1.80 43.48
C ILE A 927 -29.95 2.71 44.39
N ALA A 928 -29.76 3.93 43.88
CA ALA A 928 -29.50 5.24 44.54
C ALA A 928 -28.15 5.55 45.24
N GLY A 929 -27.58 6.71 44.85
CA GLY A 929 -26.62 7.55 45.60
C GLY A 929 -25.19 7.01 45.67
N GLY A 930 -24.10 7.76 45.47
CA GLY A 930 -23.84 9.16 45.77
C GLY A 930 -22.77 9.24 46.89
N TRP A 931 -21.52 9.54 46.51
CA TRP A 931 -20.43 10.13 47.32
C TRP A 931 -19.79 9.36 48.51
N LEU A 932 -18.46 9.10 48.45
CA LEU A 932 -17.39 9.71 49.31
C LEU A 932 -16.04 8.95 49.28
N LEU A 933 -14.97 9.73 49.59
CA LEU A 933 -13.53 9.43 49.80
C LEU A 933 -12.67 9.53 48.53
N PHE A 934 -11.59 10.33 48.44
CA PHE A 934 -10.69 10.91 49.44
C PHE A 934 -9.88 12.02 48.71
N SER A 935 -9.43 13.09 49.38
CA SER A 935 -8.03 13.52 49.25
C SER A 935 -7.64 14.60 50.26
N VAL A 936 -6.37 14.53 50.62
CA VAL A 936 -5.62 15.41 51.49
C VAL A 936 -4.55 16.12 50.62
N PHE A 937 -4.40 17.43 50.84
CA PHE A 937 -3.38 18.43 50.45
C PHE A 937 -3.18 18.88 48.99
N GLY A 938 -3.17 20.22 48.79
CA GLY A 938 -2.68 20.92 47.59
C GLY A 938 -2.49 22.45 47.74
N GLY A 939 -1.51 23.02 47.03
CA GLY A 939 -1.28 24.46 46.75
C GLY A 939 -0.83 24.65 45.27
N GLY A 940 -1.08 25.82 44.63
CA GLY A 940 -0.97 26.07 43.16
C GLY A 940 -0.19 27.34 42.70
N ALA A 941 -0.01 27.54 41.38
CA ALA A 941 0.88 28.53 40.70
C ALA A 941 0.21 29.24 39.47
N VAL A 942 0.76 30.36 38.94
CA VAL A 942 0.14 31.21 37.85
C VAL A 942 1.13 31.49 36.69
N VAL A 943 0.66 31.51 35.42
CA VAL A 943 1.48 31.73 34.19
C VAL A 943 0.89 32.84 33.27
N THR A 944 1.72 33.64 32.59
CA THR A 944 1.31 34.72 31.65
C THR A 944 2.02 34.61 30.29
N ALA A 945 1.32 34.90 29.17
CA ALA A 945 1.86 34.82 27.79
C ALA A 945 1.01 35.59 26.74
N GLN A 946 1.52 35.78 25.50
CA GLN A 946 0.84 36.49 24.40
C GLN A 946 0.42 35.56 23.25
N GLY A 947 -0.73 35.84 22.61
CA GLY A 947 -1.30 35.01 21.56
C GLY A 947 -2.16 35.76 20.54
N VAL A 948 -2.70 35.03 19.55
CA VAL A 948 -3.53 35.57 18.46
C VAL A 948 -4.92 34.94 18.47
N VAL A 949 -5.95 35.75 18.25
CA VAL A 949 -7.35 35.32 18.12
C VAL A 949 -7.60 34.72 16.73
N SER A 950 -8.28 33.57 16.65
CA SER A 950 -8.56 32.81 15.43
C SER A 950 -9.95 32.15 15.49
N PRO A 951 -10.60 31.81 14.38
CA PRO A 951 -11.92 31.17 14.39
C PRO A 951 -11.84 29.72 14.89
N ALA A 952 -12.91 29.20 15.51
CA ALA A 952 -12.94 27.82 16.00
C ALA A 952 -12.96 26.77 14.86
N ALA A 953 -13.56 27.10 13.72
CA ALA A 953 -13.60 26.26 12.52
C ALA A 953 -13.63 27.12 11.25
N VAL A 954 -12.77 26.80 10.29
CA VAL A 954 -12.72 27.42 8.97
C VAL A 954 -13.05 26.35 7.93
N THR A 955 -14.08 26.59 7.11
CA THR A 955 -14.45 25.70 6.02
C THR A 955 -13.63 26.06 4.78
N PRO A 956 -12.82 25.15 4.23
CA PRO A 956 -12.05 25.42 3.02
C PRO A 956 -12.95 25.46 1.78
N VAL A 957 -12.72 26.46 0.92
CA VAL A 957 -13.30 26.54 -0.43
C VAL A 957 -12.23 26.07 -1.42
N LEU A 958 -12.48 24.95 -2.09
CA LEU A 958 -11.51 24.26 -2.95
C LEU A 958 -11.88 24.39 -4.43
N ALA A 959 -10.87 24.36 -5.31
CA ALA A 959 -11.08 24.27 -6.75
C ALA A 959 -11.53 22.85 -7.12
N GLN A 960 -12.63 22.72 -7.85
CA GLN A 960 -13.15 21.42 -8.31
C GLN A 960 -12.67 21.04 -9.73
N ALA A 961 -12.14 22.02 -10.45
CA ALA A 961 -11.45 21.87 -11.73
C ALA A 961 -10.12 22.64 -11.71
N ALA A 962 -9.17 22.17 -12.51
CA ALA A 962 -7.89 22.87 -12.70
C ALA A 962 -8.04 23.88 -13.83
N GLY A 963 -7.68 25.14 -13.61
CA GLY A 963 -7.85 26.19 -14.60
C GLY A 963 -7.25 27.53 -14.16
N VAL A 964 -7.25 28.49 -15.06
CA VAL A 964 -6.77 29.84 -14.77
C VAL A 964 -7.90 30.66 -14.15
N VAL A 965 -7.65 31.33 -13.03
CA VAL A 965 -8.63 32.18 -12.36
C VAL A 965 -8.93 33.40 -13.25
N GLN A 966 -10.16 33.47 -13.76
CA GLN A 966 -10.65 34.58 -14.59
C GLN A 966 -11.15 35.76 -13.74
N ALA A 967 -11.82 35.48 -12.63
CA ALA A 967 -12.35 36.49 -11.73
C ALA A 967 -12.42 36.01 -10.27
N VAL A 968 -12.25 36.93 -9.33
CA VAL A 968 -12.44 36.71 -7.89
C VAL A 968 -13.53 37.65 -7.39
N HIS A 969 -14.53 37.11 -6.70
CA HIS A 969 -15.75 37.81 -6.26
C HIS A 969 -15.87 37.95 -4.74
N CYS A 970 -15.01 37.27 -3.98
CA CYS A 970 -14.99 37.31 -2.52
C CYS A 970 -13.61 37.75 -2.02
N ASP A 971 -13.58 38.62 -1.02
CA ASP A 971 -12.33 39.07 -0.38
C ASP A 971 -12.36 38.88 1.14
N ARG A 972 -11.21 38.98 1.81
CA ARG A 972 -11.11 38.84 3.26
C ARG A 972 -12.04 39.84 3.98
N GLY A 973 -12.86 39.36 4.89
CA GLY A 973 -13.91 40.13 5.59
C GLY A 973 -15.29 40.11 4.91
N THR A 974 -15.41 39.54 3.70
CA THR A 974 -16.69 39.48 2.97
C THR A 974 -17.61 38.41 3.57
N LYS A 975 -18.87 38.77 3.83
CA LYS A 975 -19.92 37.82 4.24
C LYS A 975 -20.49 37.11 3.02
N VAL A 976 -20.44 35.78 3.01
CA VAL A 976 -20.87 34.93 1.91
C VAL A 976 -22.01 34.00 2.33
N ALA A 977 -22.95 33.75 1.43
CA ALA A 977 -24.00 32.74 1.59
C ALA A 977 -23.57 31.38 1.01
N LYS A 978 -24.16 30.28 1.48
CA LYS A 978 -23.92 28.95 0.92
C LYS A 978 -24.33 28.92 -0.55
N GLY A 979 -23.41 28.51 -1.42
CA GLY A 979 -23.59 28.48 -2.88
C GLY A 979 -23.27 29.79 -3.58
N GLN A 980 -22.81 30.82 -2.86
CA GLN A 980 -22.39 32.09 -3.47
C GLN A 980 -21.08 31.92 -4.26
N LEU A 981 -21.00 32.54 -5.43
CA LEU A 981 -19.80 32.53 -6.27
C LEU A 981 -18.65 33.30 -5.60
N CYS A 982 -17.53 32.61 -5.36
CA CYS A 982 -16.32 33.16 -4.77
C CYS A 982 -15.25 33.48 -5.82
N ALA A 983 -15.12 32.64 -6.83
CA ALA A 983 -14.21 32.85 -7.96
C ALA A 983 -14.71 32.11 -9.20
N LYS A 984 -14.23 32.51 -10.37
CA LYS A 984 -14.57 31.89 -11.65
C LYS A 984 -13.30 31.55 -12.43
N LEU A 985 -13.22 30.33 -12.94
CA LEU A 985 -12.16 29.86 -13.82
C LEU A 985 -12.51 30.18 -15.29
N ASP A 986 -11.49 30.37 -16.14
CA ASP A 986 -11.69 30.59 -17.57
C ASP A 986 -12.39 29.37 -18.20
N PRO A 987 -13.61 29.51 -18.75
CA PRO A 987 -14.38 28.40 -19.29
C PRO A 987 -13.89 27.93 -20.67
N ARG A 988 -13.15 28.78 -21.42
CA ARG A 988 -12.80 28.53 -22.83
C ARG A 988 -12.03 27.22 -23.07
N PRO A 989 -11.05 26.82 -22.23
CA PRO A 989 -10.36 25.54 -22.40
C PRO A 989 -11.30 24.34 -22.23
N PHE A 990 -12.28 24.44 -21.34
CA PHE A 990 -13.26 23.40 -21.07
C PHE A 990 -14.31 23.29 -22.18
N GLU A 991 -14.77 24.42 -22.71
CA GLU A 991 -15.64 24.46 -23.90
C GLU A 991 -14.95 23.83 -25.12
N THR A 992 -13.67 24.14 -25.32
CA THR A 992 -12.86 23.55 -26.39
C THR A 992 -12.70 22.03 -26.22
N ALA A 993 -12.54 21.56 -24.99
CA ALA A 993 -12.47 20.13 -24.68
C ALA A 993 -13.81 19.41 -24.97
N ILE A 994 -14.94 20.04 -24.63
CA ILE A 994 -16.29 19.52 -24.95
C ILE A 994 -16.48 19.42 -26.46
N ASP A 995 -16.11 20.44 -27.22
CA ASP A 995 -16.25 20.43 -28.69
C ASP A 995 -15.37 19.36 -29.33
N ARG A 996 -14.17 19.14 -28.80
CA ARG A 996 -13.28 18.04 -29.22
C ARG A 996 -13.91 16.68 -28.96
N GLU A 997 -14.46 16.45 -27.77
CA GLU A 997 -15.08 15.17 -27.44
C GLU A 997 -16.41 14.94 -28.16
N LYS A 998 -17.21 15.99 -28.43
CA LYS A 998 -18.40 15.91 -29.30
C LYS A 998 -18.03 15.46 -30.71
N THR A 999 -16.95 16.03 -31.25
CA THR A 999 -16.45 15.65 -32.58
C THR A 999 -15.95 14.21 -32.59
N ALA A 1000 -15.23 13.79 -31.55
CA ALA A 1000 -14.76 12.42 -31.40
C ALA A 1000 -15.90 11.40 -31.22
N LEU A 1001 -16.97 11.79 -30.51
CA LEU A 1001 -18.16 10.97 -30.33
C LEU A 1001 -18.91 10.77 -31.65
N ALA A 1002 -19.07 11.84 -32.44
CA ALA A 1002 -19.69 11.75 -33.76
C ALA A 1002 -18.90 10.83 -34.72
N ALA A 1003 -17.57 10.87 -34.66
CA ALA A 1003 -16.71 9.97 -35.44
C ALA A 1003 -16.88 8.50 -35.01
N ALA A 1004 -16.94 8.23 -33.70
CA ALA A 1004 -17.15 6.89 -33.17
C ALA A 1004 -18.55 6.33 -33.52
N ASP A 1005 -19.58 7.17 -33.53
CA ASP A 1005 -20.93 6.77 -33.94
C ASP A 1005 -20.98 6.41 -35.43
N ALA A 1006 -20.33 7.20 -36.28
CA ALA A 1006 -20.20 6.88 -37.71
C ALA A 1006 -19.47 5.54 -37.95
N GLU A 1007 -18.42 5.25 -37.17
CA GLU A 1007 -17.67 3.99 -37.25
C GLU A 1007 -18.50 2.78 -36.78
N LEU A 1008 -19.36 2.97 -35.77
CA LEU A 1008 -20.32 1.94 -35.34
C LEU A 1008 -21.35 1.65 -36.43
N VAL A 1009 -21.90 2.69 -37.08
CA VAL A 1009 -22.83 2.53 -38.20
C VAL A 1009 -22.16 1.77 -39.35
N GLN A 1010 -20.93 2.13 -39.70
CA GLN A 1010 -20.16 1.44 -40.74
C GLN A 1010 -19.89 -0.03 -40.37
N SER A 1011 -19.53 -0.31 -39.13
CA SER A 1011 -19.26 -1.66 -38.63
C SER A 1011 -20.52 -2.53 -38.63
N ARG A 1012 -21.68 -1.97 -38.24
CA ARG A 1012 -22.98 -2.66 -38.28
C ARG A 1012 -23.41 -2.98 -39.71
N ALA A 1013 -23.22 -2.05 -40.64
CA ALA A 1013 -23.46 -2.30 -42.07
C ALA A 1013 -22.54 -3.42 -42.62
N GLY A 1014 -21.27 -3.43 -42.22
CA GLY A 1014 -20.32 -4.48 -42.57
C GLY A 1014 -20.73 -5.86 -42.02
N PHE A 1015 -21.24 -5.92 -40.79
CA PHE A 1015 -21.77 -7.13 -40.19
C PHE A 1015 -23.02 -7.65 -40.92
N ALA A 1016 -23.98 -6.78 -41.23
CA ALA A 1016 -25.17 -7.14 -41.99
C ALA A 1016 -24.82 -7.70 -43.38
N SER A 1017 -23.85 -7.07 -44.08
CA SER A 1017 -23.37 -7.57 -45.37
C SER A 1017 -22.70 -8.95 -45.25
N ALA A 1018 -21.93 -9.19 -44.18
CA ALA A 1018 -21.29 -10.47 -43.95
C ALA A 1018 -22.32 -11.58 -43.63
N GLN A 1019 -23.38 -11.25 -42.88
CA GLN A 1019 -24.47 -12.19 -42.59
C GLN A 1019 -25.23 -12.58 -43.86
N ALA A 1020 -25.57 -11.62 -44.71
CA ALA A 1020 -26.23 -11.89 -45.99
C ALA A 1020 -25.39 -12.79 -46.92
N ASP A 1021 -24.06 -12.63 -46.93
CA ASP A 1021 -23.16 -13.51 -47.69
C ASP A 1021 -23.10 -14.93 -47.09
N LEU A 1022 -23.10 -15.06 -45.77
CA LEU A 1022 -23.16 -16.35 -45.09
C LEU A 1022 -24.46 -17.10 -45.39
N GLU A 1023 -25.61 -16.42 -45.34
CA GLU A 1023 -26.91 -17.01 -45.67
C GLU A 1023 -26.96 -17.51 -47.12
N ARG A 1024 -26.50 -16.67 -48.06
CA ARG A 1024 -26.39 -17.04 -49.48
C ARG A 1024 -25.51 -18.28 -49.67
N LYS A 1025 -24.35 -18.31 -49.03
CA LYS A 1025 -23.42 -19.45 -49.11
C LYS A 1025 -23.95 -20.69 -48.41
N THR A 1026 -24.71 -20.54 -47.33
CA THR A 1026 -25.38 -21.67 -46.65
C THR A 1026 -26.40 -22.32 -47.57
N ALA A 1027 -27.22 -21.52 -48.27
CA ALA A 1027 -28.18 -22.02 -49.25
C ALA A 1027 -27.50 -22.72 -50.45
N LEU A 1028 -26.38 -22.18 -50.95
CA LEU A 1028 -25.60 -22.81 -52.03
C LEU A 1028 -24.92 -24.11 -51.57
N SER A 1029 -24.49 -24.19 -50.31
CA SER A 1029 -23.88 -25.39 -49.72
C SER A 1029 -24.90 -26.53 -49.58
N GLN A 1030 -26.14 -26.24 -49.19
CA GLN A 1030 -27.23 -27.22 -49.16
C GLN A 1030 -27.50 -27.85 -50.53
N ARG A 1031 -27.29 -27.09 -51.61
CA ARG A 1031 -27.37 -27.55 -53.00
C ARG A 1031 -26.07 -28.20 -53.53
N ARG A 1032 -25.07 -28.41 -52.66
CA ARG A 1032 -23.72 -28.91 -52.99
C ARG A 1032 -22.98 -28.09 -54.06
N ALA A 1033 -23.35 -26.81 -54.23
CA ALA A 1033 -22.77 -25.93 -55.25
C ALA A 1033 -21.48 -25.21 -54.80
N ILE A 1034 -21.16 -25.23 -53.50
CA ILE A 1034 -19.93 -24.66 -52.95
C ILE A 1034 -19.28 -25.61 -51.94
N SER A 1035 -17.96 -25.49 -51.75
CA SER A 1035 -17.21 -26.31 -50.80
C SER A 1035 -17.48 -25.91 -49.34
N ARG A 1036 -17.36 -26.87 -48.41
CA ARG A 1036 -17.44 -26.60 -46.95
C ARG A 1036 -16.45 -25.52 -46.52
N LYS A 1037 -15.25 -25.49 -47.12
CA LYS A 1037 -14.21 -24.49 -46.87
C LYS A 1037 -14.68 -23.05 -47.17
N ALA A 1038 -15.49 -22.85 -48.21
CA ALA A 1038 -16.04 -21.54 -48.56
C ALA A 1038 -17.14 -21.08 -47.58
N LEU A 1039 -17.94 -22.01 -47.06
CA LEU A 1039 -18.93 -21.73 -46.02
C LEU A 1039 -18.26 -21.37 -44.68
N ASP A 1040 -17.22 -22.11 -44.30
CA ASP A 1040 -16.46 -21.82 -43.07
C ASP A 1040 -15.72 -20.48 -43.15
N ALA A 1041 -15.25 -20.09 -44.33
CA ALA A 1041 -14.66 -18.77 -44.55
C ALA A 1041 -15.69 -17.65 -44.34
N ALA A 1042 -16.90 -17.78 -44.89
CA ALA A 1042 -17.97 -16.81 -44.67
C ALA A 1042 -18.38 -16.72 -43.19
N ARG A 1043 -18.38 -17.86 -42.47
CA ARG A 1043 -18.68 -17.89 -41.03
C ARG A 1043 -17.63 -17.13 -40.22
N ARG A 1044 -16.34 -17.29 -40.55
CA ARG A 1044 -15.26 -16.50 -39.95
C ARG A 1044 -15.39 -15.00 -40.23
N THR A 1045 -15.81 -14.62 -41.45
CA THR A 1045 -16.05 -13.21 -41.80
C THR A 1045 -17.16 -12.60 -40.94
N VAL A 1046 -18.26 -13.32 -40.71
CA VAL A 1046 -19.33 -12.88 -39.79
C VAL A 1046 -18.81 -12.70 -38.37
N THR A 1047 -18.03 -13.65 -37.85
CA THR A 1047 -17.44 -13.54 -36.50
C THR A 1047 -16.49 -12.34 -36.38
N ARG A 1048 -15.65 -12.08 -37.39
CA ARG A 1048 -14.76 -10.90 -37.43
C ARG A 1048 -15.56 -9.59 -37.49
N ALA A 1049 -16.61 -9.55 -38.31
CA ALA A 1049 -17.46 -8.36 -38.41
C ALA A 1049 -18.26 -8.11 -37.11
N GLN A 1050 -18.68 -9.17 -36.39
CA GLN A 1050 -19.33 -9.06 -35.08
C GLN A 1050 -18.37 -8.50 -34.02
N ALA A 1051 -17.11 -8.94 -34.02
CA ALA A 1051 -16.09 -8.42 -33.11
C ALA A 1051 -15.85 -6.91 -33.34
N ARG A 1052 -15.80 -6.47 -34.61
CA ARG A 1052 -15.68 -5.04 -34.95
C ARG A 1052 -16.87 -4.20 -34.48
N VAL A 1053 -18.10 -4.74 -34.55
CA VAL A 1053 -19.28 -4.05 -33.97
C VAL A 1053 -19.11 -3.90 -32.46
N SER A 1054 -18.71 -4.96 -31.76
CA SER A 1054 -18.49 -4.90 -30.31
C SER A 1054 -17.37 -3.93 -29.92
N GLU A 1055 -16.32 -3.83 -30.72
CA GLU A 1055 -15.21 -2.87 -30.53
C GLU A 1055 -15.68 -1.43 -30.74
N ALA A 1056 -16.44 -1.17 -31.81
CA ALA A 1056 -17.02 0.14 -32.09
C ALA A 1056 -18.04 0.57 -31.02
N GLU A 1057 -18.84 -0.36 -30.46
CA GLU A 1057 -19.75 -0.08 -29.35
C GLU A 1057 -19.00 0.31 -28.07
N ALA A 1058 -17.91 -0.40 -27.75
CA ALA A 1058 -17.06 -0.05 -26.61
C ALA A 1058 -16.37 1.31 -26.80
N ALA A 1059 -15.90 1.61 -28.02
CA ALA A 1059 -15.32 2.91 -28.36
C ALA A 1059 -16.34 4.05 -28.21
N LEU A 1060 -17.59 3.85 -28.67
CA LEU A 1060 -18.67 4.82 -28.52
C LEU A 1060 -18.98 5.08 -27.03
N ALA A 1061 -19.13 4.03 -26.23
CA ALA A 1061 -19.39 4.14 -24.80
C ALA A 1061 -18.27 4.90 -24.05
N LYS A 1062 -17.00 4.64 -24.42
CA LYS A 1062 -15.83 5.37 -23.88
C LYS A 1062 -15.89 6.85 -24.23
N ARG A 1063 -16.26 7.21 -25.46
CA ARG A 1063 -16.39 8.62 -25.90
C ARG A 1063 -17.55 9.34 -25.23
N GLN A 1064 -18.68 8.65 -25.00
CA GLN A 1064 -19.80 9.21 -24.24
C GLN A 1064 -19.40 9.54 -22.79
N ALA A 1065 -18.64 8.65 -22.13
CA ALA A 1065 -18.14 8.89 -20.78
C ALA A 1065 -17.14 10.06 -20.73
N ALA A 1066 -16.25 10.17 -21.74
CA ALA A 1066 -15.31 11.28 -21.84
C ALA A 1066 -16.00 12.63 -22.05
N LEU A 1067 -17.03 12.67 -22.91
CA LEU A 1067 -17.86 13.87 -23.11
C LEU A 1067 -18.58 14.27 -21.81
N ALA A 1068 -19.21 13.31 -21.12
CA ALA A 1068 -19.89 13.59 -19.85
C ALA A 1068 -18.93 14.12 -18.77
N ALA A 1069 -17.69 13.62 -18.75
CA ALA A 1069 -16.65 14.13 -17.85
C ALA A 1069 -16.19 15.56 -18.21
N ALA A 1070 -16.06 15.88 -19.49
CA ALA A 1070 -15.73 17.22 -19.97
C ALA A 1070 -16.86 18.23 -19.68
N GLU A 1071 -18.12 17.84 -19.87
CA GLU A 1071 -19.30 18.65 -19.52
C GLU A 1071 -19.40 18.91 -18.01
N ALA A 1072 -19.12 17.89 -17.19
CA ALA A 1072 -19.05 18.05 -15.74
C ALA A 1072 -17.91 19.00 -15.32
N ALA A 1073 -16.75 18.94 -15.99
CA ALA A 1073 -15.63 19.82 -15.70
C ALA A 1073 -15.95 21.31 -15.96
N LEU A 1074 -16.71 21.61 -17.02
CA LEU A 1074 -17.18 22.98 -17.29
C LEU A 1074 -18.10 23.50 -16.17
N ALA A 1075 -18.96 22.64 -15.60
CA ALA A 1075 -19.82 23.00 -14.47
C ALA A 1075 -19.03 23.35 -13.19
N TYR A 1076 -17.77 22.91 -13.09
CA TYR A 1076 -16.88 23.17 -11.96
C TYR A 1076 -15.99 24.41 -12.13
N THR A 1077 -16.24 25.23 -13.17
CA THR A 1077 -15.55 26.52 -13.38
C THR A 1077 -15.99 27.59 -12.38
N ASP A 1078 -17.20 27.48 -11.83
CA ASP A 1078 -17.69 28.35 -10.77
C ASP A 1078 -17.26 27.80 -9.40
N VAL A 1079 -16.36 28.52 -8.72
CA VAL A 1079 -15.91 28.20 -7.35
C VAL A 1079 -16.90 28.79 -6.35
N LEU A 1080 -17.74 27.94 -5.75
CA LEU A 1080 -18.83 28.35 -4.87
C LEU A 1080 -18.49 28.14 -3.38
N ALA A 1081 -18.99 29.03 -2.51
CA ALA A 1081 -18.89 28.88 -1.06
C ALA A 1081 -19.68 27.65 -0.56
N PRO A 1082 -19.05 26.69 0.15
CA PRO A 1082 -19.73 25.47 0.63
C PRO A 1082 -20.64 25.71 1.84
N SER A 1083 -20.47 26.83 2.55
CA SER A 1083 -21.23 27.23 3.73
C SER A 1083 -21.38 28.76 3.79
N ALA A 1084 -22.38 29.24 4.53
CA ALA A 1084 -22.54 30.66 4.80
C ALA A 1084 -21.61 31.08 5.95
N GLY A 1085 -20.93 32.22 5.83
CA GLY A 1085 -19.94 32.67 6.81
C GLY A 1085 -19.18 33.92 6.37
N ILE A 1086 -18.05 34.23 7.01
CA ILE A 1086 -17.17 35.33 6.63
C ILE A 1086 -15.86 34.76 6.07
N VAL A 1087 -15.40 35.30 4.94
CA VAL A 1087 -14.12 34.92 4.33
C VAL A 1087 -12.98 35.43 5.21
N VAL A 1088 -12.20 34.52 5.80
CA VAL A 1088 -11.08 34.83 6.69
C VAL A 1088 -9.73 34.76 5.99
N ASP A 1089 -9.63 33.92 4.96
CA ASP A 1089 -8.42 33.72 4.15
C ASP A 1089 -8.78 33.74 2.66
N ARG A 1090 -7.93 34.37 1.85
CA ARG A 1090 -7.97 34.36 0.39
C ARG A 1090 -6.55 34.06 -0.10
N ASN A 1091 -6.39 32.93 -0.77
CA ASN A 1091 -5.09 32.42 -1.21
C ASN A 1091 -4.96 32.39 -2.75
N ILE A 1092 -5.76 33.21 -3.45
CA ILE A 1092 -5.78 33.24 -4.92
C ILE A 1092 -5.78 34.64 -5.52
N GLU A 1093 -5.15 34.77 -6.68
CA GLU A 1093 -5.15 35.96 -7.53
C GLU A 1093 -5.70 35.69 -8.94
N VAL A 1094 -6.22 36.75 -9.58
CA VAL A 1094 -6.67 36.67 -10.97
C VAL A 1094 -5.46 36.43 -11.88
N GLY A 1095 -5.57 35.47 -12.79
CA GLY A 1095 -4.46 35.04 -13.67
C GLY A 1095 -3.62 33.89 -13.10
N GLN A 1096 -3.79 33.52 -11.83
CA GLN A 1096 -3.12 32.37 -11.23
C GLN A 1096 -3.73 31.06 -11.76
N SER A 1097 -2.88 30.08 -12.07
CA SER A 1097 -3.32 28.72 -12.39
C SER A 1097 -3.60 27.98 -11.08
N VAL A 1098 -4.81 27.43 -10.95
CA VAL A 1098 -5.19 26.60 -9.80
C VAL A 1098 -5.29 25.14 -10.23
N ALA A 1099 -4.70 24.25 -9.44
CA ALA A 1099 -4.86 22.81 -9.62
C ALA A 1099 -6.13 22.33 -8.91
N LYS A 1100 -6.68 21.20 -9.40
CA LYS A 1100 -7.72 20.47 -8.68
C LYS A 1100 -7.08 19.80 -7.45
N SER A 1101 -7.15 20.45 -6.29
CA SER A 1101 -6.52 19.97 -5.06
C SER A 1101 -7.52 19.93 -3.90
N VAL A 1102 -7.36 18.92 -3.04
CA VAL A 1102 -8.12 18.74 -1.78
C VAL A 1102 -7.41 19.41 -0.60
N GLU A 1103 -6.13 19.77 -0.78
CA GLU A 1103 -5.24 20.19 0.32
C GLU A 1103 -4.95 21.70 0.33
N ALA A 1104 -5.13 22.39 -0.81
CA ALA A 1104 -4.87 23.83 -0.94
C ALA A 1104 -6.17 24.65 -1.07
N PRO A 1105 -6.72 25.21 0.03
CA PRO A 1105 -7.93 26.03 -0.02
C PRO A 1105 -7.69 27.36 -0.72
N LEU A 1106 -8.57 27.68 -1.67
CA LEU A 1106 -8.57 28.98 -2.35
C LEU A 1106 -9.10 30.09 -1.44
N PHE A 1107 -10.10 29.76 -0.61
CA PHE A 1107 -10.63 30.63 0.44
C PHE A 1107 -10.86 29.84 1.74
N GLY A 1108 -10.80 30.52 2.88
CA GLY A 1108 -11.28 30.02 4.16
C GLY A 1108 -12.55 30.76 4.59
N VAL A 1109 -13.64 30.05 4.87
CA VAL A 1109 -14.91 30.65 5.35
C VAL A 1109 -15.15 30.25 6.81
N ALA A 1110 -15.13 31.22 7.71
CA ALA A 1110 -15.48 31.02 9.12
C ALA A 1110 -17.00 31.08 9.29
N THR A 1111 -17.58 30.01 9.86
CA THR A 1111 -19.03 29.84 10.02
C THR A 1111 -19.56 30.25 11.39
N ASP A 1112 -18.69 30.34 12.40
CA ASP A 1112 -19.02 30.71 13.78
C ASP A 1112 -18.01 31.74 14.29
N LEU A 1113 -18.49 32.96 14.60
CA LEU A 1113 -17.72 34.05 15.19
C LEU A 1113 -18.10 34.30 16.65
N GLU A 1114 -19.12 33.61 17.17
CA GLU A 1114 -19.54 33.67 18.56
C GLU A 1114 -18.61 32.82 19.45
N ASN A 1115 -17.83 31.91 18.85
CA ASN A 1115 -16.80 31.14 19.53
C ASN A 1115 -15.45 31.25 18.80
N LEU A 1116 -14.50 31.94 19.42
CA LEU A 1116 -13.14 32.11 18.89
C LEU A 1116 -12.12 31.35 19.72
N ARG A 1117 -10.90 31.25 19.21
CA ARG A 1117 -9.76 30.60 19.87
C ARG A 1117 -8.59 31.54 19.95
N VAL A 1118 -7.93 31.59 21.10
CA VAL A 1118 -6.68 32.31 21.27
C VAL A 1118 -5.55 31.31 21.40
N THR A 1119 -4.58 31.36 20.48
CA THR A 1119 -3.42 30.46 20.49
C THR A 1119 -2.20 31.19 21.03
N VAL A 1120 -1.54 30.59 22.02
CA VAL A 1120 -0.46 31.19 22.83
C VAL A 1120 0.73 30.25 22.85
N SER A 1121 1.94 30.76 22.65
CA SER A 1121 3.16 29.94 22.79
C SER A 1121 3.80 30.16 24.16
N VAL A 1122 4.11 29.07 24.88
CA VAL A 1122 4.68 29.09 26.23
C VAL A 1122 5.87 28.13 26.30
N SER A 1123 6.96 28.52 26.98
CA SER A 1123 8.15 27.67 27.14
C SER A 1123 7.89 26.43 28.02
N GLY A 1124 8.63 25.34 27.76
CA GLY A 1124 8.38 24.01 28.33
C GLY A 1124 8.38 23.92 29.85
N LYS A 1125 9.13 24.77 30.55
CA LYS A 1125 9.12 24.85 32.02
C LYS A 1125 7.77 25.34 32.58
N ASN A 1126 7.07 26.20 31.85
CA ASN A 1126 5.79 26.78 32.27
C ASN A 1126 4.59 26.00 31.72
N ALA A 1127 4.75 25.31 30.58
CA ALA A 1127 3.71 24.47 30.00
C ALA A 1127 3.34 23.26 30.89
N GLY A 1128 4.29 22.69 31.62
CA GLY A 1128 4.06 21.56 32.53
C GLY A 1128 3.14 21.84 33.72
N ALA A 1129 2.88 23.13 34.02
CA ALA A 1129 1.97 23.55 35.09
C ALA A 1129 0.52 23.74 34.62
N ILE A 1130 0.28 23.83 33.31
CA ILE A 1130 -1.02 24.17 32.70
C ILE A 1130 -1.72 22.89 32.24
N LYS A 1131 -3.03 22.78 32.47
CA LYS A 1131 -3.86 21.65 32.05
C LYS A 1131 -5.01 22.10 31.16
N VAL A 1132 -5.47 21.18 30.32
CA VAL A 1132 -6.74 21.33 29.61
C VAL A 1132 -7.87 21.45 30.65
N GLY A 1133 -8.65 22.53 30.56
CA GLY A 1133 -9.68 22.92 31.54
C GLY A 1133 -9.32 24.11 32.43
N ASP A 1134 -8.07 24.58 32.44
CA ASP A 1134 -7.67 25.74 33.24
C ASP A 1134 -8.31 27.03 32.74
N LYS A 1135 -8.65 27.94 33.67
CA LYS A 1135 -9.24 29.24 33.33
C LYS A 1135 -8.17 30.22 32.87
N ALA A 1136 -8.45 30.90 31.77
CA ALA A 1136 -7.61 31.93 31.21
C ALA A 1136 -8.37 33.25 31.13
N ALA A 1137 -7.75 34.35 31.57
CA ALA A 1137 -8.23 35.70 31.38
C ALA A 1137 -7.30 36.44 30.43
N PHE A 1138 -7.83 37.22 29.49
CA PHE A 1138 -7.03 37.92 28.50
C PHE A 1138 -7.58 39.29 28.14
N LYS A 1139 -6.67 40.15 27.66
CA LYS A 1139 -6.99 41.48 27.13
C LYS A 1139 -6.44 41.62 25.72
N VAL A 1140 -7.20 42.28 24.85
CA VAL A 1140 -6.81 42.53 23.47
C VAL A 1140 -6.32 43.97 23.35
N ALA A 1141 -5.21 44.18 22.65
CA ALA A 1141 -4.56 45.50 22.56
C ALA A 1141 -5.47 46.59 21.96
N THR A 1142 -6.35 46.21 21.02
CA THR A 1142 -7.31 47.11 20.36
C THR A 1142 -8.54 47.43 21.22
N LEU A 1143 -8.74 46.74 22.35
CA LEU A 1143 -9.88 46.92 23.27
C LEU A 1143 -9.42 46.98 24.74
N PRO A 1144 -8.63 47.99 25.16
CA PRO A 1144 -7.96 48.03 26.46
C PRO A 1144 -8.90 48.10 27.68
N GLY A 1145 -10.14 48.56 27.49
CA GLY A 1145 -11.18 48.65 28.53
C GLY A 1145 -11.97 47.37 28.77
N HIS A 1146 -11.80 46.32 27.96
CA HIS A 1146 -12.60 45.10 28.01
C HIS A 1146 -11.72 43.90 28.37
N GLY A 1147 -12.15 43.12 29.37
CA GLY A 1147 -11.51 41.88 29.78
C GLY A 1147 -12.30 40.69 29.25
N PHE A 1148 -11.61 39.74 28.63
CA PHE A 1148 -12.19 38.53 28.08
C PHE A 1148 -11.71 37.32 28.88
N SER A 1149 -12.51 36.26 28.90
CA SER A 1149 -12.16 35.01 29.58
C SER A 1149 -12.38 33.83 28.65
N GLY A 1150 -11.63 32.75 28.89
CA GLY A 1150 -11.69 31.53 28.11
C GLY A 1150 -11.16 30.35 28.91
N VAL A 1151 -11.19 29.16 28.28
CA VAL A 1151 -10.75 27.91 28.91
C VAL A 1151 -9.71 27.24 28.02
N VAL A 1152 -8.65 26.72 28.62
CA VAL A 1152 -7.61 25.97 27.88
C VAL A 1152 -8.22 24.70 27.31
N SER A 1153 -8.31 24.61 25.98
CA SER A 1153 -8.94 23.51 25.26
C SER A 1153 -7.95 22.48 24.72
N SER A 1154 -6.72 22.90 24.39
CA SER A 1154 -5.65 21.97 24.05
C SER A 1154 -4.26 22.55 24.31
N ILE A 1155 -3.30 21.66 24.57
CA ILE A 1155 -1.88 21.99 24.71
C ILE A 1155 -1.14 21.08 23.73
N ARG A 1156 -0.45 21.66 22.75
CA ARG A 1156 0.28 20.93 21.72
C ARG A 1156 1.72 21.43 21.66
N GLN A 1157 2.68 20.53 21.50
CA GLN A 1157 4.05 20.94 21.27
C GLN A 1157 4.15 21.64 19.91
N ALA A 1158 4.76 22.83 19.85
CA ALA A 1158 4.99 23.51 18.58
C ALA A 1158 6.07 22.74 17.79
N SER A 1159 5.88 22.60 16.48
CA SER A 1159 6.84 21.94 15.57
C SER A 1159 8.22 22.61 15.64
N GLU A 1160 9.28 21.79 15.75
CA GLU A 1160 10.65 22.20 16.05
C GLU A 1160 11.27 23.10 14.95
N ARG A 1161 11.81 24.26 15.35
CA ARG A 1161 13.07 24.78 14.81
C ARG A 1161 14.19 24.35 15.77
N PRO A 1162 15.33 23.87 15.28
CA PRO A 1162 16.39 23.38 16.13
C PRO A 1162 17.20 24.57 16.65
N GLU A 1163 16.81 25.19 17.77
CA GLU A 1163 17.78 25.93 18.61
C GLU A 1163 17.33 26.44 20.00
N ASN A 1164 16.10 26.26 20.51
CA ASN A 1164 15.79 26.70 21.90
C ASN A 1164 14.66 25.91 22.59
N ASP A 1165 14.69 25.91 23.94
CA ASP A 1165 13.74 25.32 24.92
C ASP A 1165 12.35 25.00 24.33
N ALA A 1166 11.92 23.72 24.37
CA ALA A 1166 10.67 23.24 23.78
C ALA A 1166 9.46 24.15 24.09
N ALA A 1167 8.87 24.76 23.06
CA ALA A 1167 7.70 25.63 23.18
C ALA A 1167 6.40 24.84 22.96
N PHE A 1168 5.36 25.16 23.73
CA PHE A 1168 4.04 24.57 23.65
C PHE A 1168 3.02 25.61 23.24
N ASN A 1169 2.23 25.29 22.21
CA ASN A 1169 1.06 26.06 21.81
C ASN A 1169 -0.13 25.65 22.68
N ILE A 1170 -0.60 26.60 23.49
CA ILE A 1170 -1.80 26.51 24.32
C ILE A 1170 -2.94 27.18 23.57
N VAL A 1171 -3.99 26.42 23.31
CA VAL A 1171 -5.22 26.89 22.65
C VAL A 1171 -6.27 27.15 23.72
N ILE A 1172 -6.86 28.34 23.71
CA ILE A 1172 -7.87 28.80 24.64
C ILE A 1172 -9.15 29.04 23.87
N ASP A 1173 -10.21 28.32 24.19
CA ASP A 1173 -11.54 28.58 23.64
C ASP A 1173 -12.12 29.82 24.36
N ALA A 1174 -12.48 30.84 23.57
CA ALA A 1174 -12.91 32.16 24.02
C ALA A 1174 -14.31 32.49 23.45
N PRO A 1175 -15.34 32.53 24.30
CA PRO A 1175 -16.67 32.98 23.90
C PRO A 1175 -16.64 34.46 23.47
N ASN A 1176 -17.31 34.77 22.38
CA ASN A 1176 -17.43 36.10 21.79
C ASN A 1176 -18.91 36.46 21.49
N PRO A 1177 -19.80 36.39 22.49
CA PRO A 1177 -21.25 36.55 22.29
C PRO A 1177 -21.63 37.94 21.77
N ASP A 1178 -20.85 38.97 22.11
CA ASP A 1178 -21.09 40.36 21.69
C ASP A 1178 -20.36 40.72 20.37
N LEU A 1179 -19.69 39.74 19.73
CA LEU A 1179 -18.91 39.88 18.49
C LEU A 1179 -17.84 40.99 18.53
N LEU A 1180 -17.31 41.31 19.72
CA LEU A 1180 -16.31 42.35 19.91
C LEU A 1180 -14.89 41.90 19.52
N LEU A 1181 -14.62 40.59 19.56
CA LEU A 1181 -13.33 40.01 19.14
C LEU A 1181 -13.36 39.69 17.64
N GLU A 1182 -12.30 40.05 16.92
CA GLU A 1182 -12.11 39.69 15.52
C GLU A 1182 -10.90 38.76 15.34
N PRO A 1183 -10.98 37.78 14.41
CA PRO A 1183 -9.83 36.97 14.03
C PRO A 1183 -8.65 37.82 13.56
N GLY A 1184 -7.45 37.54 14.08
CA GLY A 1184 -6.21 38.28 13.81
C GLY A 1184 -5.80 39.27 14.91
N MET A 1185 -6.67 39.56 15.89
CA MET A 1185 -6.33 40.41 17.02
C MET A 1185 -5.28 39.77 17.96
N THR A 1186 -4.38 40.58 18.52
CA THR A 1186 -3.36 40.13 19.48
C THR A 1186 -3.85 40.26 20.92
N ALA A 1187 -3.75 39.17 21.69
CA ALA A 1187 -4.23 39.10 23.06
C ALA A 1187 -3.10 38.79 24.06
N THR A 1188 -3.10 39.48 25.21
CA THR A 1188 -2.23 39.17 26.35
C THR A 1188 -3.01 38.37 27.38
N ILE A 1189 -2.51 37.21 27.77
CA ILE A 1189 -3.26 36.18 28.49
C ILE A 1189 -2.58 35.83 29.82
N ARG A 1190 -3.41 35.64 30.84
CA ARG A 1190 -3.06 35.16 32.17
C ARG A 1190 -3.83 33.87 32.45
N ILE A 1191 -3.10 32.79 32.70
CA ILE A 1191 -3.64 31.46 32.97
C ILE A 1191 -3.40 31.17 34.45
N GLU A 1192 -4.49 30.98 35.20
CA GLU A 1192 -4.42 30.54 36.58
C GLU A 1192 -4.46 29.02 36.60
N ALA A 1193 -3.31 28.40 36.92
CA ALA A 1193 -3.24 26.94 37.04
C ALA A 1193 -3.86 26.54 38.38
N ASP A 1194 -5.17 26.32 38.35
CA ASP A 1194 -5.94 25.99 39.55
C ASP A 1194 -5.62 24.56 39.98
N ARG A 1195 -5.09 24.42 41.20
CA ARG A 1195 -5.10 23.13 41.92
C ARG A 1195 -6.24 23.13 42.94
N ARG A 1196 -7.42 23.60 42.54
CA ARG A 1196 -8.67 23.43 43.28
C ARG A 1196 -9.86 23.19 42.32
N ASP A 1197 -10.37 21.97 42.41
CA ASP A 1197 -11.78 21.59 42.54
C ASP A 1197 -12.86 22.04 41.55
N ALA A 1198 -13.59 21.04 41.05
CA ALA A 1198 -15.06 20.91 41.13
C ALA A 1198 -15.41 19.49 40.67
N SER A 1199 -15.78 18.49 41.49
CA SER A 1199 -16.74 18.57 42.61
C SER A 1199 -17.89 19.52 42.27
N GLY A 1200 -18.66 19.11 41.25
CA GLY A 1200 -19.80 19.85 40.74
C GLY A 1200 -20.59 19.12 39.65
N LYS A 1201 -20.78 17.80 39.75
CA LYS A 1201 -21.96 17.02 39.32
C LYS A 1201 -21.77 15.53 39.60
#